data_AF-A0A661Z1M7-F1
#
_entry.id   AF-A0A661Z1M7-F1
#
_cell.length_a   1.000
_cell.length_b   1.000
_cell.length_c   1.000
_cell.angle_alpha   90.00
_cell.angle_beta   90.00
_cell.angle_gamma   90.00
#
_symmetry.space_group_name_H-M   'P 1'
#
loop_
_entity.id
_entity.type
_entity.pdbx_description
1 polymer ?
#
loop_
_entity_poly.entity_id
_entity_poly.type
_entity_poly.pdbx_seq_one_letter_code
_entity_poly.pdbx_strand_id
1 'polypeptide(L)'
;MTNKELDLAFDFVQYTNQNIFLTGKAGTGKTTFLRSLKSRLMKRMVVVAPTGVAAINAGGVTIHSFFQLPFGPIITEKVAGHKIDNPNFKKKFNKRKINIIRTIDLLIIDEISMVRADMLDAIDEVLRKYKNRFLPFGGVQLLMIGDLQQLAPVVKDDEWNMLRSYYNSMYFFNSKAIQESSMVTIELKHIYRQKDDVFVKVLNEVRNDKLTQESYDILHQRYIPEFKPKEEEGYITLTTHNKSANNTNKEHIDRIKKKSKFFKAKVDGTFSEYSFPTDNNLELKLGAQVMYVKNDSSPEKRYFNGKIGKIISFDKDNIVVRCPDDTEDIYTGQELWENIKYTIDKETKEIKEEVIGSFYQYPLRLAWAITIHKSQGLTFERAIIDANAAFSHGQTYVALSRCKTLEGLVLSSKISKSAIICDREVSIFNKQVEENQPDENQLEAAKHKYQFDLVKEIFNYRQLDFWVNRLERNIEENIRSFSGNIKETAILIRKEALPKIKGIADSFINQLISMLAENPDIENNKEVQERIKKAAEYFYKFHNDNILEKLKNSSFESDNKATKTVINDALYNINKILEIKQNTLEICKKGFRITKYLEIKAKSTIEDEKKREFKKEKTPFRDIDTKYPELYSMLKFWRRETADELDVELYQVAPNKLLQAITNKLPVTKNQLMALSGMGKARFSKFGKEIIEMVEEYVEDNSLEISTEDPESKIVERQTRIKPTKEKKTPNHEKSYKLYLEGKEISEIAKELGFVNTTIESHLARYVASGDLDVDEFVKQDAIDKIIDYYKKNTETTLSDAKHELGEDISYSDIRFVLKSIEKNK
;
A
#
# COMPACT_ATOMS: atom_id res chain seq x y z
N MET A 1 37.52 19.88 -5.86
CA MET A 1 37.03 20.22 -4.51
C MET A 1 35.86 19.31 -4.19
N THR A 2 36.01 18.45 -3.19
CA THR A 2 34.91 17.64 -2.62
C THR A 2 33.96 18.55 -1.87
N ASN A 3 32.66 18.41 -2.13
CA ASN A 3 31.60 19.19 -1.49
C ASN A 3 31.24 18.49 -0.18
N LYS A 4 31.67 19.05 0.96
CA LYS A 4 31.57 18.41 2.28
C LYS A 4 30.14 18.07 2.65
N GLU A 5 29.17 18.92 2.28
CA GLU A 5 27.75 18.71 2.56
C GLU A 5 27.19 17.51 1.78
N LEU A 6 27.66 17.29 0.54
CA LEU A 6 27.29 16.10 -0.24
C LEU A 6 27.90 14.81 0.32
N ASP A 7 29.14 14.87 0.80
CA ASP A 7 29.80 13.73 1.44
C ASP A 7 29.12 13.38 2.76
N LEU A 8 28.78 14.39 3.58
CA LEU A 8 28.00 14.22 4.81
C LEU A 8 26.63 13.60 4.53
N ALA A 9 25.90 14.10 3.52
CA ALA A 9 24.62 13.54 3.10
C ALA A 9 24.76 12.08 2.65
N PHE A 10 25.81 11.75 1.88
CA PHE A 10 26.11 10.38 1.48
C PHE A 10 26.30 9.47 2.69
N ASP A 11 27.08 9.90 3.67
CA ASP A 11 27.39 9.11 4.86
C ASP A 11 26.16 8.89 5.76
N PHE A 12 25.31 9.90 5.94
CA PHE A 12 24.03 9.72 6.63
C PHE A 12 23.13 8.71 5.89
N VAL A 13 23.05 8.80 4.55
CA VAL A 13 22.27 7.86 3.74
C VAL A 13 22.85 6.44 3.84
N GLN A 14 24.17 6.27 3.82
CA GLN A 14 24.79 4.95 3.76
C GLN A 14 24.83 4.27 5.14
N TYR A 15 25.21 4.99 6.19
CA TYR A 15 25.61 4.42 7.48
C TYR A 15 24.62 4.64 8.62
N THR A 16 23.44 5.22 8.37
CA THR A 16 22.42 5.43 9.40
C THR A 16 21.03 4.97 8.96
N ASN A 17 20.02 5.06 9.83
CA ASN A 17 18.60 4.90 9.53
C ASN A 17 17.80 6.22 9.65
N GLN A 18 18.47 7.36 9.78
CA GLN A 18 17.78 8.63 9.99
C GLN A 18 17.18 9.16 8.70
N ASN A 19 15.99 9.76 8.79
CA ASN A 19 15.38 10.42 7.65
C ASN A 19 16.18 11.69 7.34
N ILE A 20 16.35 12.01 6.06
CA ILE A 20 17.19 13.11 5.62
C ILE A 20 16.36 14.02 4.73
N PHE A 21 16.33 15.30 5.04
CA PHE A 21 15.89 16.35 4.12
C PHE A 21 17.11 17.06 3.56
N LEU A 22 17.40 16.80 2.28
CA LEU A 22 18.46 17.44 1.54
C LEU A 22 17.87 18.62 0.76
N THR A 23 18.17 19.82 1.23
CA THR A 23 17.76 21.06 0.61
C THR A 23 18.95 21.82 0.04
N GLY A 24 18.65 22.91 -0.65
CA GLY A 24 19.65 23.83 -1.16
C GLY A 24 19.05 24.66 -2.27
N LYS A 25 19.70 25.78 -2.54
CA LYS A 25 19.30 26.73 -3.58
C LYS A 25 19.19 26.07 -4.96
N ALA A 26 18.57 26.76 -5.90
CA ALA A 26 18.53 26.32 -7.28
C ALA A 26 19.97 26.13 -7.83
N GLY A 27 20.23 24.99 -8.48
CA GLY A 27 21.54 24.73 -9.10
C GLY A 27 22.66 24.28 -8.14
N THR A 28 22.34 23.74 -6.96
CA THR A 28 23.33 23.23 -5.99
C THR A 28 23.77 21.77 -6.20
N GLY A 29 23.33 21.11 -7.28
CA GLY A 29 23.77 19.75 -7.63
C GLY A 29 22.92 18.59 -7.07
N LYS A 30 21.72 18.86 -6.53
CA LYS A 30 20.78 17.86 -5.98
C LYS A 30 20.52 16.65 -6.92
N THR A 31 20.19 16.90 -8.19
CA THR A 31 19.95 15.84 -9.17
C THR A 31 21.21 15.03 -9.49
N THR A 32 22.39 15.66 -9.49
CA THR A 32 23.68 14.98 -9.68
C THR A 32 23.99 14.06 -8.50
N PHE A 33 23.68 14.50 -7.27
CA PHE A 33 23.78 13.68 -6.07
C PHE A 33 22.88 12.44 -6.15
N LEU A 34 21.60 12.61 -6.51
CA LEU A 34 20.68 11.48 -6.70
C LEU A 34 21.22 10.42 -7.66
N ARG A 35 21.81 10.85 -8.79
CA ARG A 35 22.40 9.93 -9.78
C ARG A 35 23.63 9.21 -9.24
N SER A 36 24.47 9.87 -8.45
CA SER A 36 25.66 9.23 -7.87
C SER A 36 25.29 8.16 -6.83
N LEU A 37 24.21 8.36 -6.08
CA LEU A 37 23.69 7.37 -5.13
C LEU A 37 23.33 6.05 -5.80
N LYS A 38 22.72 6.09 -7.00
CA LYS A 38 22.38 4.87 -7.77
C LYS A 38 23.57 3.97 -8.05
N SER A 39 24.75 4.55 -8.20
CA SER A 39 25.98 3.79 -8.52
C SER A 39 26.79 3.35 -7.30
N ARG A 40 26.56 3.96 -6.13
CA ARG A 40 27.47 3.84 -4.97
C ARG A 40 26.84 3.20 -3.73
N LEU A 41 25.52 3.24 -3.58
CA LEU A 41 24.86 2.75 -2.37
C LEU A 41 24.66 1.24 -2.38
N MET A 42 24.78 0.62 -1.20
CA MET A 42 24.45 -0.79 -0.98
C MET A 42 22.98 -1.01 -0.57
N LYS A 43 22.22 0.05 -0.33
CA LYS A 43 20.83 -0.03 0.15
C LYS A 43 19.88 -0.31 -1.01
N ARG A 44 18.92 -1.22 -0.79
CA ARG A 44 17.84 -1.47 -1.76
C ARG A 44 16.92 -0.27 -1.75
N MET A 45 16.99 0.51 -2.81
CA MET A 45 16.33 1.80 -2.86
C MET A 45 15.25 1.86 -3.94
N VAL A 46 14.29 2.74 -3.68
CA VAL A 46 13.22 3.09 -4.61
C VAL A 46 13.19 4.61 -4.72
N VAL A 47 13.28 5.11 -5.95
CA VAL A 47 13.16 6.54 -6.26
C VAL A 47 11.72 6.83 -6.71
N VAL A 48 11.09 7.80 -6.04
CA VAL A 48 9.77 8.32 -6.38
C VAL A 48 9.78 9.84 -6.51
N ALA A 49 8.81 10.37 -7.25
CA ALA A 49 8.55 11.81 -7.37
C ALA A 49 7.04 12.11 -7.44
N PRO A 50 6.58 13.34 -7.14
CA PRO A 50 5.16 13.69 -7.14
C PRO A 50 4.54 13.74 -8.56
N THR A 51 5.33 14.11 -9.57
CA THR A 51 4.86 14.27 -10.96
C THR A 51 5.54 13.31 -11.93
N GLY A 52 4.90 13.02 -13.08
CA GLY A 52 5.42 12.08 -14.08
C GLY A 52 6.77 12.54 -14.69
N VAL A 53 6.88 13.83 -15.02
CA VAL A 53 8.13 14.39 -15.58
C VAL A 53 9.26 14.37 -14.55
N ALA A 54 8.98 14.71 -13.29
CA ALA A 54 9.98 14.62 -12.22
C ALA A 54 10.44 13.18 -12.00
N ALA A 55 9.51 12.21 -12.03
CA ALA A 55 9.83 10.80 -11.91
C ALA A 55 10.76 10.32 -13.03
N ILE A 56 10.47 10.66 -14.28
CA ILE A 56 11.32 10.31 -15.44
C ILE A 56 12.72 10.94 -15.28
N ASN A 57 12.80 12.21 -14.90
CA ASN A 57 14.08 12.91 -14.75
C ASN A 57 14.94 12.36 -13.60
N ALA A 58 14.30 11.93 -12.52
CA ALA A 58 14.93 11.25 -11.38
C ALA A 58 15.30 9.79 -11.69
N GLY A 59 14.85 9.24 -12.82
CA GLY A 59 14.95 7.82 -13.15
C GLY A 59 14.14 6.96 -12.18
N GLY A 60 12.98 7.43 -11.76
CA GLY A 60 12.10 6.78 -10.80
C GLY A 60 10.68 6.64 -11.33
N VAL A 61 9.72 6.45 -10.41
CA VAL A 61 8.29 6.36 -10.72
C VAL A 61 7.50 7.38 -9.91
N THR A 62 6.23 7.60 -10.21
CA THR A 62 5.42 8.54 -9.41
C THR A 62 5.05 7.92 -8.05
N ILE A 63 4.89 8.74 -7.01
CA ILE A 63 4.41 8.29 -5.69
C ILE A 63 3.06 7.56 -5.84
N HIS A 64 2.13 8.15 -6.60
CA HIS A 64 0.81 7.58 -6.88
C HIS A 64 0.91 6.18 -7.52
N SER A 65 1.73 6.01 -8.55
CA SER A 65 1.88 4.70 -9.22
C SER A 65 2.58 3.67 -8.33
N PHE A 66 3.58 4.08 -7.55
CA PHE A 66 4.30 3.15 -6.68
C PHE A 66 3.43 2.69 -5.53
N PHE A 67 2.80 3.60 -4.78
CA PHE A 67 2.02 3.24 -3.60
C PHE A 67 0.54 2.96 -3.91
N GLN A 68 0.13 3.05 -5.18
CA GLN A 68 -1.26 2.95 -5.63
C GLN A 68 -2.19 3.86 -4.84
N LEU A 69 -1.73 5.09 -4.59
CA LEU A 69 -2.50 6.09 -3.85
C LEU A 69 -3.53 6.74 -4.78
N PRO A 70 -4.76 6.98 -4.30
CA PRO A 70 -5.74 7.76 -5.04
C PRO A 70 -5.29 9.22 -5.16
N PHE A 71 -5.87 9.92 -6.14
CA PHE A 71 -5.74 11.37 -6.23
C PHE A 71 -6.67 12.06 -5.23
N GLY A 72 -6.29 13.27 -4.79
CA GLY A 72 -7.02 14.05 -3.79
C GLY A 72 -6.51 13.84 -2.35
N PRO A 73 -7.17 14.44 -1.35
CA PRO A 73 -6.79 14.34 0.07
C PRO A 73 -6.92 12.92 0.63
N ILE A 74 -5.96 12.48 1.44
CA ILE A 74 -5.95 11.14 2.05
C ILE A 74 -5.81 11.24 3.57
N ILE A 75 -6.91 11.04 4.30
CA ILE A 75 -6.88 10.98 5.76
C ILE A 75 -6.73 9.52 6.19
N THR A 76 -5.63 9.20 6.86
CA THR A 76 -5.36 7.85 7.35
C THR A 76 -6.07 7.58 8.67
N GLU A 77 -6.40 6.32 8.95
CA GLU A 77 -7.02 5.91 10.23
C GLU A 77 -6.15 6.30 11.43
N LYS A 78 -4.83 6.26 11.24
CA LYS A 78 -3.86 6.63 12.27
C LYS A 78 -3.91 8.12 12.60
N VAL A 79 -3.99 8.98 11.59
CA VAL A 79 -4.08 10.43 11.76
C VAL A 79 -5.44 10.80 12.36
N ALA A 80 -6.50 10.14 11.94
CA ALA A 80 -7.85 10.41 12.43
C ALA A 80 -8.16 9.84 13.82
N GLY A 81 -7.43 8.81 14.26
CA GLY A 81 -7.67 8.12 15.52
C GLY A 81 -8.90 7.20 15.52
N HIS A 82 -9.60 7.08 14.40
CA HIS A 82 -10.78 6.23 14.23
C HIS A 82 -10.80 5.59 12.83
N LYS A 83 -11.65 4.59 12.63
CA LYS A 83 -11.81 3.97 11.31
C LYS A 83 -12.47 4.97 10.36
N ILE A 84 -11.82 5.18 9.22
CA ILE A 84 -12.34 5.97 8.10
C ILE A 84 -12.59 5.04 6.93
N ASP A 85 -13.75 5.17 6.29
CA ASP A 85 -13.99 4.54 5.01
C ASP A 85 -13.38 5.40 3.89
N ASN A 86 -12.27 4.93 3.34
CA ASN A 86 -11.63 5.52 2.17
C ASN A 86 -11.84 4.57 0.99
N PRO A 87 -13.00 4.63 0.29
CA PRO A 87 -13.35 3.67 -0.76
C PRO A 87 -12.31 3.61 -1.90
N ASN A 88 -11.62 4.73 -2.15
CA ASN A 88 -10.58 4.86 -3.17
C ASN A 88 -9.18 4.44 -2.69
N PHE A 89 -8.94 4.33 -1.38
CA PHE A 89 -7.65 3.90 -0.83
C PHE A 89 -7.65 2.39 -0.61
N LYS A 90 -7.58 1.62 -1.70
CA LYS A 90 -7.51 0.16 -1.65
C LYS A 90 -6.12 -0.29 -1.17
N LYS A 91 -6.00 -0.57 0.13
CA LYS A 91 -4.78 -1.09 0.77
C LYS A 91 -4.52 -2.58 0.44
N LYS A 92 -4.74 -3.06 -0.79
CA LYS A 92 -4.50 -4.47 -1.19
C LYS A 92 -3.56 -4.53 -2.38
N PHE A 93 -2.32 -4.94 -2.11
CA PHE A 93 -1.31 -5.17 -3.14
C PHE A 93 -1.15 -6.64 -3.49
N ASN A 94 -0.68 -6.90 -4.71
CA ASN A 94 -0.25 -8.24 -5.10
C ASN A 94 1.05 -8.64 -4.36
N LYS A 95 1.35 -9.95 -4.34
CA LYS A 95 2.50 -10.50 -3.62
C LYS A 95 3.83 -9.89 -4.08
N ARG A 96 4.03 -9.73 -5.39
CA ARG A 96 5.24 -9.12 -5.97
C ARG A 96 5.50 -7.73 -5.37
N LYS A 97 4.46 -6.90 -5.31
CA LYS A 97 4.54 -5.54 -4.76
C LYS A 97 4.76 -5.51 -3.25
N ILE A 98 4.09 -6.40 -2.52
CA ILE A 98 4.33 -6.58 -1.07
C ILE A 98 5.79 -6.95 -0.80
N ASN A 99 6.35 -7.86 -1.60
CA ASN A 99 7.75 -8.26 -1.46
C ASN A 99 8.69 -7.08 -1.73
N ILE A 100 8.43 -6.27 -2.77
CA ILE A 100 9.22 -5.05 -3.02
C ILE A 100 9.17 -4.15 -1.78
N ILE A 101 7.98 -3.80 -1.29
CA ILE A 101 7.81 -2.91 -0.13
C ILE A 101 8.51 -3.44 1.12
N ARG A 102 8.44 -4.75 1.38
CA ARG A 102 9.13 -5.38 2.52
C ARG A 102 10.65 -5.25 2.46
N THR A 103 11.20 -5.15 1.27
CA THR A 103 12.64 -5.14 1.01
C THR A 103 13.23 -3.75 0.86
N ILE A 104 12.42 -2.70 0.80
CA ILE A 104 12.93 -1.33 0.69
C ILE A 104 13.70 -0.98 1.96
N ASP A 105 14.95 -0.56 1.79
CA ASP A 105 15.77 -0.01 2.86
C ASP A 105 15.75 1.53 2.82
N LEU A 106 15.73 2.10 1.61
CA LEU A 106 15.76 3.55 1.35
C LEU A 106 14.66 3.96 0.36
N LEU A 107 13.83 4.93 0.74
CA LEU A 107 12.88 5.60 -0.15
C LEU A 107 13.40 7.00 -0.46
N ILE A 108 13.72 7.25 -1.72
CA ILE A 108 14.14 8.58 -2.18
C ILE A 108 12.93 9.29 -2.79
N ILE A 109 12.62 10.49 -2.29
CA ILE A 109 11.53 11.33 -2.79
C ILE A 109 12.16 12.60 -3.37
N ASP A 110 12.19 12.70 -4.70
CA ASP A 110 12.62 13.92 -5.39
C ASP A 110 11.46 14.90 -5.51
N GLU A 111 11.77 16.19 -5.53
CA GLU A 111 10.82 17.31 -5.49
C GLU A 111 9.83 17.24 -4.29
N ILE A 112 10.35 16.96 -3.09
CA ILE A 112 9.54 16.84 -1.87
C ILE A 112 8.72 18.11 -1.55
N SER A 113 9.13 19.28 -2.03
CA SER A 113 8.40 20.54 -1.80
C SER A 113 6.98 20.52 -2.36
N MET A 114 6.70 19.71 -3.38
CA MET A 114 5.37 19.53 -3.97
C MET A 114 4.54 18.44 -3.28
N VAL A 115 5.11 17.73 -2.31
CA VAL A 115 4.44 16.62 -1.61
C VAL A 115 3.69 17.17 -0.40
N ARG A 116 2.41 16.82 -0.30
CA ARG A 116 1.57 17.22 0.84
C ARG A 116 1.81 16.33 2.06
N ALA A 117 1.52 16.85 3.25
CA ALA A 117 1.62 16.13 4.53
C ALA A 117 0.82 14.82 4.55
N ASP A 118 -0.42 14.86 4.06
CA ASP A 118 -1.34 13.71 4.01
C ASP A 118 -0.81 12.56 3.13
N MET A 119 -0.11 12.92 2.05
CA MET A 119 0.51 11.94 1.16
C MET A 119 1.66 11.19 1.85
N LEU A 120 2.48 11.87 2.65
CA LEU A 120 3.53 11.21 3.45
C LEU A 120 2.93 10.29 4.52
N ASP A 121 1.84 10.69 5.17
CA ASP A 121 1.18 9.83 6.15
C ASP A 121 0.48 8.62 5.50
N ALA A 122 -0.01 8.76 4.27
CA ALA A 122 -0.48 7.64 3.47
C ALA A 122 0.66 6.66 3.12
N ILE A 123 1.85 7.17 2.78
CA ILE A 123 3.05 6.35 2.57
C ILE A 123 3.43 5.62 3.88
N ASP A 124 3.45 6.32 5.01
CA ASP A 124 3.71 5.72 6.34
C ASP A 124 2.76 4.56 6.62
N GLU A 125 1.46 4.75 6.40
CA GLU A 125 0.46 3.72 6.64
C GLU A 125 0.70 2.47 5.77
N VAL A 126 1.01 2.66 4.49
CA VAL A 126 1.33 1.55 3.58
C VAL A 126 2.57 0.80 4.03
N LEU A 127 3.65 1.52 4.36
CA LEU A 127 4.91 0.91 4.79
C LEU A 127 4.75 0.19 6.15
N ARG A 128 4.01 0.77 7.09
CA ARG A 128 3.66 0.12 8.36
C ARG A 128 2.86 -1.15 8.17
N LYS A 129 1.89 -1.13 7.25
CA LYS A 129 1.03 -2.29 6.96
C LYS A 129 1.83 -3.48 6.44
N TYR A 130 2.75 -3.25 5.51
CA TYR A 130 3.42 -4.33 4.79
C TYR A 130 4.83 -4.68 5.28
N LYS A 131 5.52 -3.75 5.96
CA LYS A 131 6.90 -3.95 6.46
C LYS A 131 6.94 -4.06 7.99
N ASN A 132 6.76 -2.96 8.73
CA ASN A 132 6.77 -2.98 10.20
C ASN A 132 5.79 -1.96 10.80
N ARG A 133 4.69 -2.44 11.37
CA ARG A 133 3.63 -1.57 11.92
C ARG A 133 4.06 -0.68 13.08
N PHE A 134 5.15 -1.03 13.76
CA PHE A 134 5.57 -0.37 15.01
C PHE A 134 6.60 0.74 14.79
N LEU A 135 7.05 0.96 13.56
CA LEU A 135 8.06 1.98 13.24
C LEU A 135 7.52 2.98 12.22
N PRO A 136 7.87 4.28 12.33
CA PRO A 136 7.67 5.26 11.27
C PRO A 136 8.19 4.74 9.93
N PHE A 137 7.39 4.92 8.89
CA PHE A 137 7.62 4.45 7.53
C PHE A 137 7.98 2.97 7.44
N GLY A 138 7.49 2.13 8.35
CA GLY A 138 7.88 0.72 8.41
C GLY A 138 9.37 0.50 8.68
N GLY A 139 10.06 1.49 9.25
CA GLY A 139 11.52 1.51 9.42
C GLY A 139 12.29 1.64 8.10
N VAL A 140 11.67 2.17 7.05
CA VAL A 140 12.36 2.60 5.81
C VAL A 140 12.98 3.96 6.06
N GLN A 141 14.23 4.15 5.64
CA GLN A 141 14.88 5.45 5.68
C GLN A 141 14.36 6.31 4.52
N LEU A 142 14.03 7.57 4.78
CA LEU A 142 13.64 8.52 3.74
C LEU A 142 14.81 9.45 3.40
N LEU A 143 15.07 9.63 2.11
CA LEU A 143 15.87 10.74 1.58
C LEU A 143 14.93 11.64 0.77
N MET A 144 14.62 12.79 1.33
CA MET A 144 13.73 13.80 0.76
C MET A 144 14.57 14.90 0.14
N ILE A 145 14.46 15.09 -1.17
CA ILE A 145 15.26 16.05 -1.93
C ILE A 145 14.31 17.12 -2.46
N GLY A 146 14.62 18.39 -2.24
CA GLY A 146 13.82 19.49 -2.78
C GLY A 146 14.28 20.85 -2.30
N ASP A 147 13.50 21.88 -2.60
CA ASP A 147 13.74 23.25 -2.15
C ASP A 147 12.38 23.87 -1.81
N LEU A 148 12.14 24.11 -0.52
CA LEU A 148 10.84 24.60 -0.04
C LEU A 148 10.52 26.02 -0.53
N GLN A 149 11.53 26.77 -0.96
CA GLN A 149 11.37 28.12 -1.52
C GLN A 149 10.96 28.09 -3.00
N GLN A 150 10.91 26.90 -3.62
CA GLN A 150 10.35 26.73 -4.96
C GLN A 150 8.83 26.57 -4.88
N LEU A 151 8.26 25.66 -5.66
CA LEU A 151 6.81 25.51 -5.71
C LEU A 151 6.32 24.67 -4.53
N ALA A 152 5.35 25.25 -3.83
CA ALA A 152 4.55 24.58 -2.81
C ALA A 152 3.61 23.54 -3.44
N PRO A 153 3.04 22.61 -2.64
CA PRO A 153 2.01 21.71 -3.12
C PRO A 153 0.80 22.50 -3.64
N VAL A 154 0.24 22.08 -4.77
CA VAL A 154 -1.00 22.66 -5.28
C VAL A 154 -2.17 22.02 -4.53
N VAL A 155 -2.82 22.80 -3.68
CA VAL A 155 -3.98 22.37 -2.87
C VAL A 155 -5.14 23.31 -3.15
N LYS A 156 -6.30 22.75 -3.47
CA LYS A 156 -7.52 23.55 -3.65
C LYS A 156 -8.14 23.89 -2.29
N ASP A 157 -8.96 24.93 -2.22
CA ASP A 157 -9.57 25.37 -0.96
C ASP A 157 -10.47 24.30 -0.32
N ASP A 158 -11.22 23.56 -1.13
CA ASP A 158 -12.04 22.42 -0.69
C ASP A 158 -11.17 21.29 -0.11
N GLU A 159 -10.05 20.98 -0.76
CA GLU A 159 -9.08 19.99 -0.27
C GLU A 159 -8.46 20.43 1.07
N TRP A 160 -8.07 21.70 1.19
CA TRP A 160 -7.48 22.22 2.43
C TRP A 160 -8.49 22.24 3.58
N ASN A 161 -9.76 22.56 3.31
CA ASN A 161 -10.82 22.53 4.33
C ASN A 161 -11.01 21.13 4.93
N MET A 162 -10.75 20.06 4.18
CA MET A 162 -10.77 18.68 4.69
C MET A 162 -9.53 18.34 5.54
N LEU A 163 -8.38 18.92 5.23
CA LEU A 163 -7.09 18.59 5.84
C LEU A 163 -6.75 19.42 7.08
N ARG A 164 -7.23 20.67 7.14
CA ARG A 164 -6.85 21.65 8.19
C ARG A 164 -7.16 21.22 9.62
N SER A 165 -8.10 20.30 9.83
CA SER A 165 -8.41 19.76 11.16
C SER A 165 -7.37 18.76 11.66
N TYR A 166 -6.54 18.22 10.77
CA TYR A 166 -5.55 17.17 11.08
C TYR A 166 -4.10 17.68 10.99
N TYR A 167 -3.86 18.68 10.13
CA TYR A 167 -2.53 19.20 9.83
C TYR A 167 -2.46 20.71 10.04
N ASN A 168 -1.34 21.17 10.62
CA ASN A 168 -1.11 22.60 10.83
C ASN A 168 -0.89 23.35 9.50
N SER A 169 -0.32 22.67 8.49
CA SER A 169 -0.18 23.17 7.12
C SER A 169 -0.15 22.01 6.13
N MET A 170 -0.20 22.33 4.84
CA MET A 170 -0.12 21.35 3.74
C MET A 170 1.27 20.77 3.51
N TYR A 171 2.34 21.38 4.05
CA TYR A 171 3.71 21.00 3.73
C TYR A 171 4.13 19.65 4.33
N PHE A 172 5.00 18.93 3.62
CA PHE A 172 5.45 17.59 4.02
C PHE A 172 5.99 17.51 5.47
N PHE A 173 6.64 18.56 5.97
CA PHE A 173 7.20 18.59 7.33
C PHE A 173 6.14 18.65 8.44
N ASN A 174 4.87 18.84 8.08
CA ASN A 174 3.72 18.73 8.99
C ASN A 174 3.05 17.34 8.99
N SER A 175 3.61 16.36 8.27
CA SER A 175 3.23 14.94 8.39
C SER A 175 3.42 14.45 9.82
N LYS A 176 2.44 13.71 10.34
CA LYS A 176 2.53 13.12 11.68
C LYS A 176 3.62 12.06 11.73
N ALA A 177 3.81 11.29 10.67
CA ALA A 177 4.87 10.30 10.57
C ALA A 177 6.28 10.92 10.58
N ILE A 178 6.46 12.07 9.94
CA ILE A 178 7.73 12.82 10.00
C ILE A 178 7.97 13.33 11.43
N GLN A 179 6.96 13.92 12.07
CA GLN A 179 7.05 14.42 13.45
C GLN A 179 7.33 13.31 14.48
N GLU A 180 6.86 12.08 14.23
CA GLU A 180 7.20 10.90 15.04
C GLU A 180 8.63 10.39 14.82
N SER A 181 9.31 10.84 13.76
CA SER A 181 10.64 10.36 13.35
C SER A 181 11.72 11.42 13.56
N SER A 182 12.97 10.99 13.71
CA SER A 182 14.12 11.91 13.67
C SER A 182 14.49 12.19 12.22
N MET A 183 14.41 13.46 11.82
CA MET A 183 14.84 13.95 10.52
C MET A 183 16.06 14.86 10.67
N VAL A 184 17.10 14.59 9.90
CA VAL A 184 18.28 15.46 9.75
C VAL A 184 18.12 16.31 8.51
N THR A 185 18.52 17.56 8.59
CA THR A 185 18.38 18.52 7.49
C THR A 185 19.74 19.02 7.04
N ILE A 186 20.07 18.84 5.76
CA ILE A 186 21.35 19.24 5.17
C ILE A 186 21.05 20.27 4.09
N GLU A 187 21.66 21.46 4.18
CA GLU A 187 21.55 22.50 3.15
C GLU A 187 22.84 22.56 2.31
N LEU A 188 22.68 22.37 1.00
CA LEU A 188 23.75 22.60 0.03
C LEU A 188 23.94 24.10 -0.21
N LYS A 189 25.12 24.62 0.16
CA LYS A 189 25.45 26.05 0.08
C LYS A 189 26.06 26.46 -1.27
N HIS A 190 26.80 25.57 -1.91
CA HIS A 190 27.53 25.89 -3.14
C HIS A 190 26.61 25.93 -4.38
N ILE A 191 26.41 27.12 -4.94
CA ILE A 191 25.61 27.34 -6.16
C ILE A 191 26.51 27.15 -7.38
N TYR A 192 26.14 26.25 -8.31
CA TYR A 192 26.88 26.04 -9.56
C TYR A 192 26.30 26.81 -10.75
N ARG A 193 25.06 27.30 -10.65
CA ARG A 193 24.28 27.85 -11.76
C ARG A 193 24.57 29.33 -12.05
N GLN A 194 24.49 30.18 -11.03
CA GLN A 194 24.74 31.62 -11.15
C GLN A 194 26.17 31.93 -10.68
N LYS A 195 26.89 32.73 -11.47
CA LYS A 195 28.25 33.19 -11.16
C LYS A 195 28.32 34.65 -10.72
N ASP A 196 27.22 35.40 -10.86
CA ASP A 196 27.12 36.82 -10.52
C ASP A 196 26.64 36.99 -9.07
N ASP A 197 27.53 37.47 -8.20
CA ASP A 197 27.27 37.69 -6.78
C ASP A 197 26.14 38.72 -6.54
N VAL A 198 26.01 39.73 -7.40
CA VAL A 198 24.94 40.74 -7.29
C VAL A 198 23.59 40.09 -7.56
N PHE A 199 23.48 39.33 -8.64
CA PHE A 199 22.24 38.63 -8.95
C PHE A 199 21.90 37.55 -7.91
N VAL A 200 22.91 36.84 -7.39
CA VAL A 200 22.73 35.89 -6.29
C VAL A 200 22.21 36.59 -5.03
N LYS A 201 22.71 37.78 -4.68
CA LYS A 201 22.18 38.60 -3.57
C LYS A 201 20.70 38.91 -3.78
N VAL A 202 20.33 39.46 -4.94
CA VAL A 202 18.93 39.78 -5.27
C VAL A 202 18.03 38.55 -5.16
N LEU A 203 18.45 37.41 -5.74
CA LEU A 203 17.68 36.17 -5.69
C LEU A 203 17.49 35.65 -4.26
N ASN A 204 18.51 35.75 -3.40
CA ASN A 204 18.41 35.35 -2.00
C ASN A 204 17.51 36.29 -1.20
N GLU A 205 17.51 37.58 -1.51
CA GLU A 205 16.61 38.55 -0.88
C GLU A 205 15.14 38.30 -1.28
N VAL A 206 14.87 37.99 -2.55
CA VAL A 206 13.54 37.56 -3.00
C VAL A 206 13.13 36.24 -2.35
N ARG A 207 14.05 35.27 -2.26
CA ARG A 207 13.84 33.96 -1.60
C ARG A 207 13.37 34.15 -0.15
N ASN A 208 13.93 35.11 0.57
CA ASN A 208 13.74 35.26 2.01
C ASN A 208 12.77 36.38 2.41
N ASP A 209 12.01 36.94 1.46
CA ASP A 209 11.11 38.09 1.68
C ASP A 209 11.81 39.32 2.29
N LYS A 210 13.05 39.57 1.88
CA LYS A 210 13.91 40.64 2.40
C LYS A 210 14.47 41.51 1.28
N LEU A 211 13.67 41.74 0.24
CA LEU A 211 14.08 42.56 -0.91
C LEU A 211 14.36 44.00 -0.45
N THR A 212 15.63 44.37 -0.44
CA THR A 212 16.08 45.72 -0.11
C THR A 212 15.75 46.70 -1.23
N GLN A 213 15.71 48.00 -0.93
CA GLN A 213 15.45 49.01 -1.95
C GLN A 213 16.54 49.00 -3.05
N GLU A 214 17.80 48.78 -2.67
CA GLU A 214 18.93 48.64 -3.60
C GLU A 214 18.69 47.48 -4.59
N SER A 215 18.40 46.28 -4.09
CA SER A 215 18.11 45.11 -4.93
C SER A 215 16.83 45.27 -5.74
N TYR A 216 15.82 45.96 -5.18
CA TYR A 216 14.61 46.32 -5.92
C TYR A 216 14.94 47.19 -7.12
N ASP A 217 15.73 48.25 -6.93
CA ASP A 217 16.11 49.18 -7.99
C ASP A 217 16.95 48.48 -9.06
N ILE A 218 17.93 47.65 -8.67
CA ILE A 218 18.73 46.81 -9.57
C ILE A 218 17.83 45.90 -10.42
N LEU A 219 16.89 45.21 -9.78
CA LEU A 219 15.97 44.32 -10.48
C LEU A 219 15.03 45.09 -11.43
N HIS A 220 14.61 46.29 -11.04
CA HIS A 220 13.72 47.14 -11.84
C HIS A 220 14.41 47.88 -12.98
N GLN A 221 15.75 47.93 -13.03
CA GLN A 221 16.46 48.32 -14.26
C GLN A 221 16.14 47.37 -15.43
N ARG A 222 15.70 46.14 -15.14
CA ARG A 222 15.28 45.15 -16.14
C ARG A 222 13.78 45.23 -16.47
N TYR A 223 13.03 46.17 -15.89
CA TYR A 223 11.65 46.42 -16.28
C TYR A 223 11.59 47.22 -17.57
N ILE A 224 11.18 46.55 -18.64
CA ILE A 224 11.08 47.14 -19.97
C ILE A 224 9.63 46.93 -20.45
N PRO A 225 8.76 47.96 -20.33
CA PRO A 225 7.37 47.83 -20.76
C PRO A 225 7.31 47.58 -22.28
N GLU A 226 6.40 46.71 -22.69
CA GLU A 226 6.18 46.33 -24.10
C GLU A 226 7.42 45.80 -24.82
N PHE A 227 8.37 45.21 -24.09
CA PHE A 227 9.57 44.63 -24.69
C PHE A 227 9.23 43.59 -25.75
N LYS A 228 9.70 43.83 -26.97
CA LYS A 228 9.62 42.88 -28.08
C LYS A 228 11.04 42.40 -28.39
N PRO A 229 11.39 41.15 -28.02
CA PRO A 229 12.72 40.62 -28.31
C PRO A 229 12.92 40.55 -29.82
N LYS A 230 14.15 40.82 -30.29
CA LYS A 230 14.50 40.49 -31.67
C LYS A 230 14.43 38.97 -31.82
N GLU A 231 13.96 38.49 -32.97
CA GLU A 231 13.77 37.04 -33.15
C GLU A 231 15.06 36.26 -32.92
N GLU A 232 16.23 36.83 -33.22
CA GLU A 232 17.56 36.17 -33.11
C GLU A 232 18.07 36.03 -31.68
N GLU A 233 17.45 36.73 -30.72
CA GLU A 233 17.96 36.80 -29.36
C GLU A 233 17.51 35.65 -28.45
N GLY A 234 16.61 34.78 -28.90
CA GLY A 234 16.28 33.51 -28.22
C GLY A 234 15.56 33.64 -26.88
N TYR A 235 14.84 34.73 -26.63
CA TYR A 235 14.07 34.93 -25.39
C TYR A 235 12.93 33.93 -25.25
N ILE A 236 12.75 33.37 -24.04
CA ILE A 236 11.58 32.60 -23.65
C ILE A 236 10.70 33.37 -22.67
N THR A 237 9.40 33.35 -22.87
CA THR A 237 8.43 33.98 -21.96
C THR A 237 7.99 32.99 -20.88
N LEU A 238 8.16 33.36 -19.60
CA LEU A 238 7.68 32.59 -18.46
C LEU A 238 6.31 33.11 -18.04
N THR A 239 5.28 32.27 -18.19
CA THR A 239 3.89 32.62 -17.85
C THR A 239 3.39 31.83 -16.64
N THR A 240 2.31 32.28 -16.03
CA THR A 240 1.73 31.59 -14.87
C THR A 240 0.80 30.44 -15.27
N HIS A 241 0.13 30.54 -16.43
CA HIS A 241 -0.92 29.60 -16.87
C HIS A 241 -0.55 28.85 -18.15
N ASN A 242 -0.92 27.56 -18.23
CA ASN A 242 -0.69 26.71 -19.41
C ASN A 242 -1.39 27.24 -20.67
N LYS A 243 -2.61 27.79 -20.52
CA LYS A 243 -3.38 28.35 -21.63
C LYS A 243 -2.62 29.49 -22.31
N SER A 244 -2.04 30.40 -21.51
CA SER A 244 -1.24 31.52 -22.03
C SER A 244 0.00 31.03 -22.77
N ALA A 245 0.77 30.10 -22.19
CA ALA A 245 1.96 29.55 -22.84
C ALA A 245 1.62 28.86 -24.18
N ASN A 246 0.54 28.07 -24.20
CA ASN A 246 0.11 27.38 -25.41
C ASN A 246 -0.36 28.36 -26.50
N ASN A 247 -1.12 29.40 -26.13
CA ASN A 247 -1.56 30.42 -27.07
C ASN A 247 -0.38 31.17 -27.69
N THR A 248 0.58 31.61 -26.88
CA THR A 248 1.78 32.29 -27.39
C THR A 248 2.58 31.38 -28.33
N ASN A 249 2.83 30.13 -27.96
CA ASN A 249 3.52 29.19 -28.85
C ASN A 249 2.77 28.98 -30.17
N LYS A 250 1.44 28.87 -30.10
CA LYS A 250 0.58 28.69 -31.28
C LYS A 250 0.60 29.92 -32.20
N GLU A 251 0.43 31.10 -31.65
CA GLU A 251 0.50 32.35 -32.42
C GLU A 251 1.85 32.52 -33.12
N HIS A 252 2.95 32.20 -32.45
CA HIS A 252 4.28 32.31 -33.03
C HIS A 252 4.53 31.28 -34.14
N ILE A 253 4.13 30.02 -33.96
CA ILE A 253 4.29 29.02 -35.02
C ILE A 253 3.37 29.31 -36.22
N ASP A 254 2.17 29.83 -35.99
CA ASP A 254 1.21 30.19 -37.05
C ASP A 254 1.72 31.36 -37.90
N ARG A 255 2.46 32.32 -37.31
CA ARG A 255 3.09 33.43 -38.04
C ARG A 255 4.17 32.99 -39.03
N ILE A 256 4.80 31.83 -38.81
CA ILE A 256 5.81 31.31 -39.73
C ILE A 256 5.13 30.77 -40.99
N LYS A 257 5.33 31.44 -42.14
CA LYS A 257 4.74 31.09 -43.45
C LYS A 257 5.30 29.79 -44.06
N LYS A 258 6.42 29.27 -43.53
CA LYS A 258 7.03 28.03 -44.00
C LYS A 258 6.15 26.82 -43.62
N LYS A 259 6.23 25.75 -44.43
CA LYS A 259 5.41 24.54 -44.26
C LYS A 259 5.70 23.83 -42.93
N SER A 260 4.65 23.44 -42.20
CA SER A 260 4.77 22.59 -41.01
C SER A 260 5.28 21.20 -41.36
N LYS A 261 6.19 20.68 -40.55
CA LYS A 261 6.54 19.26 -40.47
C LYS A 261 6.06 18.71 -39.14
N PHE A 262 5.49 17.52 -39.17
CA PHE A 262 4.96 16.83 -38.01
C PHE A 262 5.79 15.58 -37.74
N PHE A 263 6.21 15.41 -36.49
CA PHE A 263 6.97 14.26 -36.05
C PHE A 263 6.14 13.51 -35.01
N LYS A 264 5.66 12.33 -35.37
CA LYS A 264 4.89 11.47 -34.47
C LYS A 264 5.85 10.63 -33.63
N ALA A 265 5.68 10.66 -32.31
CA ALA A 265 6.45 9.85 -31.40
C ALA A 265 6.12 8.36 -31.60
N LYS A 266 7.13 7.52 -31.42
CA LYS A 266 6.94 6.06 -31.33
C LYS A 266 6.83 5.70 -29.86
N VAL A 267 5.67 5.24 -29.46
CA VAL A 267 5.40 4.79 -28.08
C VAL A 267 5.23 3.28 -28.09
N ASP A 268 5.96 2.59 -27.23
CA ASP A 268 5.87 1.14 -27.07
C ASP A 268 5.60 0.78 -25.60
N GLY A 269 4.89 -0.33 -25.37
CA GLY A 269 4.50 -0.78 -24.03
C GLY A 269 3.58 0.18 -23.26
N THR A 270 3.73 0.23 -21.94
CA THR A 270 2.89 1.02 -21.04
C THR A 270 3.50 2.40 -20.77
N PHE A 271 2.99 3.45 -21.42
CA PHE A 271 3.42 4.83 -21.21
C PHE A 271 2.20 5.77 -21.25
N SER A 272 1.91 6.44 -20.14
CA SER A 272 0.72 7.32 -20.02
C SER A 272 0.94 8.65 -20.74
N GLU A 273 -0.07 9.14 -21.48
CA GLU A 273 -0.01 10.39 -22.24
C GLU A 273 0.30 11.61 -21.36
N TYR A 274 -0.24 11.64 -20.14
CA TYR A 274 0.02 12.72 -19.17
C TYR A 274 1.47 12.77 -18.68
N SER A 275 2.24 11.71 -18.91
CA SER A 275 3.65 11.60 -18.53
C SER A 275 4.59 11.80 -19.72
N PHE A 276 4.07 12.09 -20.92
CA PHE A 276 4.94 12.33 -22.08
C PHE A 276 5.90 13.48 -21.81
N PRO A 277 7.22 13.28 -22.04
CA PRO A 277 8.24 14.29 -21.79
C PRO A 277 8.17 15.45 -22.80
N THR A 278 7.68 15.17 -24.00
CA THR A 278 7.41 16.16 -25.05
C THR A 278 6.16 15.77 -25.85
N ASP A 279 5.79 16.60 -26.82
CA ASP A 279 4.57 16.44 -27.61
C ASP A 279 4.60 15.13 -28.44
N ASN A 280 3.53 14.33 -28.33
CA ASN A 280 3.38 13.09 -29.10
C ASN A 280 3.36 13.36 -30.61
N ASN A 281 2.71 14.45 -31.02
CA ASN A 281 2.78 14.94 -32.39
C ASN A 281 3.46 16.32 -32.37
N LEU A 282 4.77 16.31 -32.59
CA LEU A 282 5.60 17.51 -32.51
C LEU A 282 5.51 18.27 -33.84
N GLU A 283 4.85 19.43 -33.81
CA GLU A 283 4.77 20.33 -34.96
C GLU A 283 5.95 21.30 -34.96
N LEU A 284 6.69 21.35 -36.07
CA LEU A 284 7.84 22.24 -36.24
C LEU A 284 7.85 22.90 -37.62
N LYS A 285 8.40 24.10 -37.69
CA LYS A 285 8.65 24.84 -38.94
C LYS A 285 10.10 25.30 -38.98
N LEU A 286 10.64 25.49 -40.19
CA LEU A 286 11.94 26.14 -40.37
C LEU A 286 11.89 27.54 -39.74
N GLY A 287 12.85 27.85 -38.87
CA GLY A 287 12.91 29.08 -38.08
C GLY A 287 12.15 29.04 -36.75
N ALA A 288 11.45 27.95 -36.42
CA ALA A 288 10.76 27.82 -35.13
C ALA A 288 11.77 27.80 -33.97
N GLN A 289 11.42 28.49 -32.87
CA GLN A 289 12.18 28.46 -31.64
C GLN A 289 11.79 27.23 -30.81
N VAL A 290 12.80 26.43 -30.49
CA VAL A 290 12.66 25.17 -29.76
C VAL A 290 13.58 25.14 -28.56
N MET A 291 13.21 24.31 -27.58
CA MET A 291 14.00 24.03 -26.40
C MET A 291 14.22 22.53 -26.28
N TYR A 292 15.43 22.15 -25.87
CA TYR A 292 15.76 20.77 -25.54
C TYR A 292 15.10 20.34 -24.24
N VAL A 293 14.46 19.17 -24.22
CA VAL A 293 13.78 18.61 -23.02
C VAL A 293 14.56 17.46 -22.35
N LYS A 294 15.76 17.15 -22.86
CA LYS A 294 16.64 16.10 -22.35
C LYS A 294 18.09 16.55 -22.48
N ASN A 295 18.96 16.06 -21.60
CA ASN A 295 20.41 16.22 -21.77
C ASN A 295 20.90 15.29 -22.88
N ASP A 296 21.84 15.74 -23.69
CA ASP A 296 22.43 14.95 -24.77
C ASP A 296 23.05 13.66 -24.19
N SER A 297 22.53 12.52 -24.66
CA SER A 297 23.00 11.19 -24.24
C SER A 297 24.33 10.80 -24.90
N SER A 298 24.78 11.54 -25.92
CA SER A 298 26.07 11.30 -26.57
C SER A 298 27.26 11.75 -25.70
N PRO A 299 28.46 11.19 -25.91
CA PRO A 299 29.67 11.59 -25.20
C PRO A 299 30.02 13.08 -25.38
N GLU A 300 29.61 13.67 -26.50
CA GLU A 300 29.90 15.06 -26.90
C GLU A 300 29.14 16.10 -26.07
N LYS A 301 28.01 15.72 -25.44
CA LYS A 301 27.20 16.57 -24.54
C LYS A 301 26.86 17.94 -25.15
N ARG A 302 26.41 17.97 -26.41
CA ARG A 302 26.21 19.18 -27.23
C ARG A 302 25.07 20.07 -26.73
N TYR A 303 24.08 19.47 -26.08
CA TYR A 303 22.93 20.18 -25.50
C TYR A 303 22.56 19.66 -24.10
N PHE A 304 21.84 20.51 -23.38
CA PHE A 304 21.29 20.21 -22.06
C PHE A 304 19.80 20.58 -22.01
N ASN A 305 19.07 19.97 -21.09
CA ASN A 305 17.65 20.24 -20.87
C ASN A 305 17.44 21.72 -20.49
N GLY A 306 16.66 22.43 -21.31
CA GLY A 306 16.44 23.87 -21.21
C GLY A 306 17.18 24.72 -22.26
N LYS A 307 18.15 24.15 -23.00
CA LYS A 307 18.88 24.90 -24.05
C LYS A 307 17.92 25.29 -25.17
N ILE A 308 17.94 26.56 -25.59
CA ILE A 308 17.07 27.12 -26.62
C ILE A 308 17.84 27.27 -27.93
N GLY A 309 17.16 27.01 -29.05
CA GLY A 309 17.70 27.24 -30.38
C GLY A 309 16.61 27.40 -31.43
N LYS A 310 17.02 27.61 -32.68
CA LYS A 310 16.15 27.71 -33.84
C LYS A 310 16.40 26.60 -34.83
N ILE A 311 15.33 26.12 -35.45
CA ILE A 311 15.43 25.12 -36.51
C ILE A 311 15.95 25.77 -37.79
N ILE A 312 17.07 25.31 -38.31
CA ILE A 312 17.65 25.84 -39.55
C ILE A 312 17.44 24.92 -40.76
N SER A 313 17.43 23.60 -40.54
CA SER A 313 17.13 22.61 -41.57
C SER A 313 16.50 21.35 -40.98
N PHE A 314 15.95 20.53 -41.88
CA PHE A 314 15.41 19.22 -41.56
C PHE A 314 16.08 18.22 -42.49
N ASP A 315 16.93 17.37 -41.93
CA ASP A 315 17.59 16.31 -42.68
C ASP A 315 16.72 15.04 -42.62
N LYS A 316 17.22 13.93 -43.19
CA LYS A 316 16.47 12.67 -43.24
C LYS A 316 16.19 12.11 -41.84
N ASP A 317 17.21 12.12 -40.98
CA ASP A 317 17.18 11.50 -39.66
C ASP A 317 17.44 12.51 -38.51
N ASN A 318 17.71 13.77 -38.85
CA ASN A 318 18.07 14.80 -37.87
C ASN A 318 17.28 16.10 -38.08
N ILE A 319 17.02 16.79 -36.98
CA ILE A 319 16.58 18.19 -36.97
C ILE A 319 17.81 19.03 -36.64
N VAL A 320 18.15 19.99 -37.48
CA VAL A 320 19.34 20.82 -37.27
C VAL A 320 18.94 22.09 -36.54
N VAL A 321 19.49 22.28 -35.35
CA VAL A 321 19.16 23.37 -34.44
C VAL A 321 20.39 24.26 -34.24
N ARG A 322 20.23 25.56 -34.52
CA ARG A 322 21.22 26.58 -34.23
C ARG A 322 20.90 27.23 -32.89
N CYS A 323 21.81 27.10 -31.93
CA CYS A 323 21.71 27.80 -30.65
C CYS A 323 22.45 29.15 -30.70
N PRO A 324 21.94 30.22 -30.04
CA PRO A 324 22.53 31.56 -30.13
C PRO A 324 24.02 31.64 -29.74
N ASP A 325 24.43 30.84 -28.75
CA ASP A 325 25.80 30.88 -28.20
C ASP A 325 26.75 29.83 -28.81
N ASP A 326 26.28 29.03 -29.77
CA ASP A 326 27.07 27.96 -30.39
C ASP A 326 27.59 28.35 -31.77
N THR A 327 28.89 28.12 -32.00
CA THR A 327 29.53 28.31 -33.31
C THR A 327 29.13 27.24 -34.33
N GLU A 328 28.69 26.07 -33.86
CA GLU A 328 28.32 24.92 -34.69
C GLU A 328 26.81 24.63 -34.64
N ASP A 329 26.30 24.03 -35.72
CA ASP A 329 24.94 23.51 -35.77
C ASP A 329 24.85 22.20 -34.99
N ILE A 330 23.78 22.04 -34.21
CA ILE A 330 23.52 20.79 -33.51
C ILE A 330 22.61 19.90 -34.37
N TYR A 331 23.12 18.73 -34.75
CA TYR A 331 22.34 17.69 -35.41
C TYR A 331 21.60 16.86 -34.36
N THR A 332 20.29 17.12 -34.22
CA THR A 332 19.45 16.48 -33.22
C THR A 332 18.75 15.25 -33.78
N GLY A 333 19.15 14.07 -33.30
CA GLY A 333 18.43 12.82 -33.52
C GLY A 333 17.28 12.59 -32.53
N GLN A 334 16.56 11.49 -32.71
CA GLN A 334 15.53 11.05 -31.76
C GLN A 334 16.16 10.42 -30.52
N GLU A 335 15.56 10.68 -29.37
CA GLU A 335 15.98 10.22 -28.06
C GLU A 335 14.94 9.26 -27.45
N LEU A 336 15.40 8.37 -26.59
CA LEU A 336 14.55 7.40 -25.87
C LEU A 336 14.30 7.86 -24.43
N TRP A 337 13.05 7.80 -23.99
CA TRP A 337 12.66 7.88 -22.59
C TRP A 337 12.01 6.58 -22.17
N GLU A 338 12.38 6.09 -20.98
CA GLU A 338 11.92 4.82 -20.47
C GLU A 338 10.96 5.04 -19.31
N ASN A 339 9.84 4.32 -19.35
CA ASN A 339 8.97 4.16 -18.19
C ASN A 339 9.33 2.85 -17.51
N ILE A 340 9.75 2.94 -16.25
CA ILE A 340 10.24 1.80 -15.48
C ILE A 340 9.21 1.35 -14.44
N LYS A 341 9.31 0.10 -14.02
CA LYS A 341 8.74 -0.39 -12.76
C LYS A 341 9.83 -1.06 -11.94
N TYR A 342 9.69 -1.02 -10.62
CA TYR A 342 10.57 -1.77 -9.74
C TYR A 342 10.15 -3.23 -9.64
N THR A 343 11.15 -4.10 -9.60
CA THR A 343 11.00 -5.55 -9.53
C THR A 343 12.09 -6.13 -8.65
N ILE A 344 11.98 -7.41 -8.30
CA ILE A 344 13.03 -8.10 -7.54
C ILE A 344 13.73 -9.07 -8.49
N ASP A 345 15.05 -9.03 -8.50
CA ASP A 345 15.86 -10.02 -9.20
C ASP A 345 15.72 -11.41 -8.54
N LYS A 346 15.52 -12.46 -9.33
CA LYS A 346 15.27 -13.79 -8.79
C LYS A 346 16.51 -14.41 -8.13
N GLU A 347 17.71 -14.04 -8.59
CA GLU A 347 18.98 -14.59 -8.14
C GLU A 347 19.61 -13.71 -7.06
N THR A 348 19.83 -12.42 -7.35
CA THR A 348 20.49 -11.52 -6.39
C THR A 348 19.57 -11.08 -5.28
N LYS A 349 18.24 -11.20 -5.49
CA LYS A 349 17.20 -10.72 -4.57
C LYS A 349 17.28 -9.20 -4.34
N GLU A 350 17.89 -8.47 -5.26
CA GLU A 350 17.96 -7.01 -5.22
C GLU A 350 16.79 -6.37 -5.98
N ILE A 351 16.52 -5.10 -5.68
CA ILE A 351 15.53 -4.32 -6.42
C ILE A 351 16.17 -3.90 -7.74
N LYS A 352 15.53 -4.25 -8.86
CA LYS A 352 15.94 -3.83 -10.21
C LYS A 352 14.84 -3.11 -10.95
N GLU A 353 15.25 -2.26 -11.88
CA GLU A 353 14.38 -1.49 -12.76
C GLU A 353 14.05 -2.35 -14.01
N GLU A 354 12.77 -2.52 -14.32
CA GLU A 354 12.28 -3.20 -15.54
C GLU A 354 11.57 -2.15 -16.41
N VAL A 355 12.04 -1.94 -17.64
CA VAL A 355 11.39 -1.04 -18.60
C VAL A 355 10.07 -1.67 -19.05
N ILE A 356 8.96 -0.96 -18.84
CA ILE A 356 7.61 -1.41 -19.23
C ILE A 356 7.04 -0.64 -20.41
N GLY A 357 7.63 0.48 -20.74
CA GLY A 357 7.25 1.27 -21.89
C GLY A 357 8.37 2.20 -22.28
N SER A 358 8.34 2.63 -23.53
CA SER A 358 9.30 3.57 -24.06
C SER A 358 8.59 4.62 -24.91
N PHE A 359 9.15 5.83 -24.89
CA PHE A 359 8.72 6.95 -25.70
C PHE A 359 9.93 7.39 -26.52
N TYR A 360 9.83 7.38 -27.84
CA TYR A 360 10.91 7.72 -28.76
C TYR A 360 10.50 8.91 -29.63
N GLN A 361 11.24 10.01 -29.51
CA GLN A 361 10.91 11.28 -30.16
C GLN A 361 12.13 12.21 -30.18
N TYR A 362 12.13 13.23 -31.03
CA TYR A 362 13.10 14.32 -30.94
C TYR A 362 12.99 15.03 -29.58
N PRO A 363 14.10 15.30 -28.88
CA PRO A 363 14.12 15.94 -27.56
C PRO A 363 13.84 17.44 -27.63
N LEU A 364 12.86 17.86 -28.42
CA LEU A 364 12.53 19.26 -28.70
C LEU A 364 11.07 19.56 -28.34
N ARG A 365 10.82 20.82 -27.97
CA ARG A 365 9.48 21.41 -27.78
C ARG A 365 9.50 22.87 -28.23
N LEU A 366 8.37 23.40 -28.68
CA LEU A 366 8.22 24.85 -28.92
C LEU A 366 8.50 25.66 -27.65
N ALA A 367 9.23 26.75 -27.81
CA ALA A 367 9.86 27.45 -26.69
C ALA A 367 9.77 28.97 -26.74
N TRP A 368 8.72 29.54 -27.33
CA TRP A 368 8.44 30.97 -27.18
C TRP A 368 7.86 31.28 -25.80
N ALA A 369 7.07 30.36 -25.25
CA ALA A 369 6.54 30.49 -23.89
C ALA A 369 6.49 29.14 -23.16
N ILE A 370 6.71 29.19 -21.84
CA ILE A 370 6.55 28.06 -20.93
C ILE A 370 5.95 28.54 -19.62
N THR A 371 5.26 27.67 -18.89
CA THR A 371 4.79 28.02 -17.56
C THR A 371 5.93 28.01 -16.55
N ILE A 372 5.86 28.89 -15.53
CA ILE A 372 6.81 28.92 -14.41
C ILE A 372 6.90 27.53 -13.76
N HIS A 373 5.78 26.82 -13.60
CA HIS A 373 5.73 25.45 -13.10
C HIS A 373 6.59 24.48 -13.93
N LYS A 374 6.45 24.49 -15.26
CA LYS A 374 7.23 23.61 -16.16
C LYS A 374 8.68 24.07 -16.34
N SER A 375 9.00 25.30 -15.95
CA SER A 375 10.37 25.82 -15.95
C SER A 375 11.21 25.38 -14.74
N GLN A 376 10.58 24.75 -13.74
CA GLN A 376 11.30 24.25 -12.56
C GLN A 376 12.42 23.28 -12.97
N GLY A 377 13.54 23.34 -12.24
CA GLY A 377 14.79 22.66 -12.63
C GLY A 377 15.54 23.24 -13.83
N LEU A 378 14.88 23.90 -14.80
CA LEU A 378 15.49 24.41 -16.04
C LEU A 378 16.35 25.67 -15.81
N THR A 379 17.20 25.97 -16.80
CA THR A 379 18.10 27.14 -16.83
C THR A 379 18.05 27.78 -18.20
N PHE A 380 17.89 29.11 -18.25
CA PHE A 380 17.81 29.90 -19.47
C PHE A 380 18.88 30.99 -19.50
N GLU A 381 19.35 31.30 -20.70
CA GLU A 381 20.22 32.46 -20.93
C GLU A 381 19.42 33.76 -20.87
N ARG A 382 18.25 33.77 -21.52
CA ARG A 382 17.40 34.96 -21.65
C ARG A 382 15.94 34.62 -21.45
N ALA A 383 15.26 35.34 -20.55
CA ALA A 383 13.85 35.12 -20.26
C ALA A 383 13.07 36.41 -20.01
N ILE A 384 11.82 36.42 -20.46
CA ILE A 384 10.84 37.48 -20.20
C ILE A 384 9.90 36.96 -19.12
N ILE A 385 9.72 37.73 -18.05
CA ILE A 385 8.96 37.30 -16.88
C ILE A 385 7.87 38.31 -16.55
N ASP A 386 6.64 37.82 -16.48
CA ASP A 386 5.52 38.51 -15.83
C ASP A 386 5.43 38.07 -14.38
N ALA A 387 6.22 38.73 -13.53
CA ALA A 387 6.33 38.39 -12.12
C ALA A 387 5.12 38.87 -11.30
N ASN A 388 4.38 39.89 -11.76
CA ASN A 388 3.24 40.43 -11.03
C ASN A 388 2.01 39.50 -11.10
N ALA A 389 1.94 38.62 -12.10
CA ALA A 389 0.90 37.61 -12.21
C ALA A 389 1.06 36.43 -11.21
N ALA A 390 2.15 36.39 -10.43
CA ALA A 390 2.39 35.33 -9.46
C ALA A 390 1.31 35.32 -8.36
N PHE A 391 0.77 34.13 -8.09
CA PHE A 391 -0.35 33.93 -7.14
C PHE A 391 -0.03 32.89 -6.06
N SER A 392 1.15 32.27 -6.12
CA SER A 392 1.55 31.18 -5.23
C SER A 392 2.93 31.42 -4.65
N HIS A 393 3.17 30.86 -3.45
CA HIS A 393 4.46 30.93 -2.77
C HIS A 393 5.60 30.44 -3.67
N GLY A 394 6.72 31.17 -3.66
CA GLY A 394 7.94 30.81 -4.37
C GLY A 394 7.90 30.98 -5.89
N GLN A 395 6.73 31.27 -6.49
CA GLN A 395 6.58 31.35 -7.96
C GLN A 395 7.44 32.46 -8.59
N THR A 396 7.49 33.64 -7.96
CA THR A 396 8.35 34.75 -8.39
C THR A 396 9.83 34.38 -8.30
N TYR A 397 10.25 33.76 -7.18
CA TYR A 397 11.61 33.28 -7.01
C TYR A 397 11.99 32.20 -8.05
N VAL A 398 11.11 31.24 -8.31
CA VAL A 398 11.32 30.20 -9.32
C VAL A 398 11.54 30.84 -10.68
N ALA A 399 10.69 31.78 -11.08
CA ALA A 399 10.79 32.48 -12.35
C ALA A 399 12.13 33.22 -12.49
N LEU A 400 12.47 34.07 -11.53
CA LEU A 400 13.70 34.87 -11.55
C LEU A 400 14.96 33.98 -11.55
N SER A 401 14.96 32.90 -10.76
CA SER A 401 16.09 31.97 -10.63
C SER A 401 16.32 31.06 -11.85
N ARG A 402 15.50 31.18 -12.91
CA ARG A 402 15.70 30.45 -14.17
C ARG A 402 16.81 31.06 -15.02
N CYS A 403 17.01 32.38 -14.95
CA CYS A 403 18.07 33.05 -15.70
C CYS A 403 19.45 32.80 -15.07
N LYS A 404 20.50 32.74 -15.91
CA LYS A 404 21.89 32.66 -15.44
C LYS A 404 22.43 34.01 -14.95
N THR A 405 22.04 35.10 -15.61
CA THR A 405 22.51 36.46 -15.36
C THR A 405 21.34 37.44 -15.25
N LEU A 406 21.57 38.59 -14.61
CA LEU A 406 20.58 39.66 -14.50
C LEU A 406 20.29 40.31 -15.85
N GLU A 407 21.29 40.42 -16.73
CA GLU A 407 21.16 41.00 -18.08
C GLU A 407 20.28 40.13 -18.99
N GLY A 408 20.28 38.82 -18.77
CA GLY A 408 19.41 37.90 -19.49
C GLY A 408 17.93 38.04 -19.12
N LEU A 409 17.63 38.65 -17.98
CA LEU A 409 16.28 38.83 -17.49
C LEU A 409 15.63 40.09 -18.08
N VAL A 410 14.35 39.99 -18.43
CA VAL A 410 13.47 41.14 -18.70
C VAL A 410 12.16 40.97 -17.93
N LEU A 411 11.73 42.03 -17.25
CA LEU A 411 10.44 42.07 -16.57
C LEU A 411 9.42 42.80 -17.43
N SER A 412 8.31 42.13 -17.75
CA SER A 412 7.18 42.74 -18.48
C SER A 412 6.27 43.58 -17.57
N SER A 413 6.34 43.36 -16.26
CA SER A 413 5.57 44.04 -15.22
C SER A 413 6.48 44.44 -14.06
N LYS A 414 6.23 45.57 -13.40
CA LYS A 414 6.89 45.88 -12.12
C LYS A 414 6.51 44.85 -11.07
N ILE A 415 7.46 44.49 -10.20
CA ILE A 415 7.23 43.55 -9.11
C ILE A 415 6.65 44.35 -7.94
N SER A 416 5.41 44.06 -7.58
CA SER A 416 4.82 44.58 -6.35
C SER A 416 5.31 43.76 -5.14
N LYS A 417 5.26 44.33 -3.94
CA LYS A 417 5.54 43.57 -2.71
C LYS A 417 4.57 42.40 -2.54
N SER A 418 3.32 42.52 -3.01
CA SER A 418 2.33 41.44 -2.94
C SER A 418 2.62 40.26 -3.88
N ALA A 419 3.46 40.45 -4.90
CA ALA A 419 3.90 39.37 -5.80
C ALA A 419 5.03 38.51 -5.20
N ILE A 420 5.69 38.97 -4.12
CA ILE A 420 6.67 38.18 -3.35
C ILE A 420 5.89 37.50 -2.22
N ILE A 421 5.28 36.37 -2.56
CA ILE A 421 4.49 35.59 -1.60
C ILE A 421 5.45 34.65 -0.88
N CYS A 422 5.71 34.92 0.40
CA CYS A 422 6.50 34.05 1.27
C CYS A 422 5.61 33.44 2.35
N ASP A 423 5.58 32.11 2.41
CA ASP A 423 4.86 31.40 3.45
C ASP A 423 5.66 31.45 4.76
N ARG A 424 4.98 31.86 5.85
CA ARG A 424 5.59 32.01 7.17
C ARG A 424 6.09 30.68 7.71
N GLU A 425 5.35 29.58 7.50
CA GLU A 425 5.73 28.25 7.98
C GLU A 425 7.01 27.78 7.28
N VAL A 426 7.10 27.99 5.96
CA VAL A 426 8.30 27.69 5.18
C VAL A 426 9.50 28.51 5.66
N SER A 427 9.29 29.79 5.94
CA SER A 427 10.35 30.68 6.43
C SER A 427 10.88 30.25 7.80
N ILE A 428 9.98 29.88 8.72
CA ILE A 428 10.35 29.35 10.04
C ILE A 428 11.13 28.05 9.90
N PHE A 429 10.64 27.12 9.08
CA PHE A 429 11.29 25.84 8.87
C PHE A 429 12.67 25.98 8.23
N ASN A 430 12.83 26.82 7.20
CA ASN A 430 14.15 27.06 6.59
C ASN A 430 15.15 27.65 7.59
N LYS A 431 14.71 28.58 8.45
CA LYS A 431 15.57 29.12 9.50
C LYS A 431 16.03 28.02 10.46
N GLN A 432 15.14 27.10 10.84
CA GLN A 432 15.52 25.93 11.65
C GLN A 432 16.51 25.03 10.93
N VAL A 433 16.39 24.84 9.61
CA VAL A 433 17.35 24.07 8.82
C VAL A 433 18.72 24.73 8.80
N GLU A 434 18.77 26.05 8.62
CA GLU A 434 20.02 26.82 8.62
C GLU A 434 20.73 26.76 9.98
N GLU A 435 19.98 26.86 11.08
CA GLU A 435 20.50 26.86 12.45
C GLU A 435 20.91 25.46 12.95
N ASN A 436 20.33 24.38 12.40
CA ASN A 436 20.52 23.01 12.88
C ASN A 436 21.19 22.09 11.82
N GLN A 437 22.21 22.59 11.13
CA GLN A 437 23.02 21.74 10.24
C GLN A 437 23.74 20.65 11.05
N PRO A 438 23.73 19.39 10.59
CA PRO A 438 24.43 18.32 11.28
C PRO A 438 25.94 18.45 11.15
N ASP A 439 26.66 17.97 12.15
CA ASP A 439 28.12 17.87 12.17
C ASP A 439 28.59 16.41 12.15
N GLU A 440 29.90 16.21 12.10
CA GLU A 440 30.52 14.87 12.10
C GLU A 440 30.22 14.11 13.41
N ASN A 441 30.08 14.81 14.54
CA ASN A 441 29.74 14.19 15.82
C ASN A 441 28.33 13.61 15.83
N GLN A 442 27.36 14.35 15.29
CA GLN A 442 25.99 13.87 15.11
C GLN A 442 25.93 12.67 14.16
N LEU A 443 26.75 12.67 13.10
CA LEU A 443 26.88 11.52 12.21
C LEU A 443 27.40 10.30 12.95
N GLU A 444 28.50 10.41 13.70
CA GLU A 444 29.05 9.29 14.48
C GLU A 444 28.06 8.78 15.55
N ALA A 445 27.39 9.69 16.26
CA ALA A 445 26.32 9.32 17.19
C ALA A 445 25.16 8.59 16.48
N ALA A 446 24.77 9.04 15.28
CA ALA A 446 23.75 8.39 14.47
C ALA A 446 24.18 7.01 13.96
N LYS A 447 25.46 6.82 13.59
CA LYS A 447 26.04 5.52 13.22
C LYS A 447 25.97 4.54 14.39
N HIS A 448 26.45 4.93 15.56
CA HIS A 448 26.40 4.09 16.76
C HIS A 448 24.97 3.77 17.18
N LYS A 449 24.07 4.76 17.16
CA LYS A 449 22.65 4.54 17.41
C LYS A 449 22.04 3.55 16.42
N TYR A 450 22.37 3.66 15.13
CA TYR A 450 21.88 2.73 14.13
C TYR A 450 22.38 1.30 14.38
N GLN A 451 23.67 1.11 14.69
CA GLN A 451 24.20 -0.20 15.09
C GLN A 451 23.43 -0.78 16.27
N PHE A 452 23.19 0.05 17.31
CA PHE A 452 22.43 -0.36 18.49
C PHE A 452 20.98 -0.73 18.15
N ASP A 453 20.29 0.07 17.32
CA ASP A 453 18.92 -0.21 16.88
C ASP A 453 18.82 -1.52 16.09
N LEU A 454 19.83 -1.84 15.26
CA LEU A 454 19.90 -3.10 14.53
C LEU A 454 20.08 -4.30 15.48
N VAL A 455 20.98 -4.20 16.46
CA VAL A 455 21.16 -5.24 17.48
C VAL A 455 19.86 -5.40 18.28
N LYS A 456 19.25 -4.30 18.72
CA LYS A 456 17.99 -4.30 19.45
C LYS A 456 16.85 -4.96 18.66
N GLU A 457 16.80 -4.77 17.36
CA GLU A 457 15.80 -5.40 16.47
C GLU A 457 15.87 -6.94 16.51
N ILE A 458 17.09 -7.51 16.56
CA ILE A 458 17.31 -8.97 16.63
C ILE A 458 16.57 -9.56 17.84
N PHE A 459 16.60 -8.86 18.97
CA PHE A 459 16.02 -9.30 20.24
C PHE A 459 14.63 -8.70 20.51
N ASN A 460 14.05 -7.94 19.58
CA ASN A 460 12.71 -7.38 19.72
C ASN A 460 11.63 -8.40 19.31
N TYR A 461 10.67 -8.66 20.18
CA TYR A 461 9.61 -9.66 19.96
C TYR A 461 8.21 -9.07 19.69
N ARG A 462 8.06 -7.75 19.57
CA ARG A 462 6.74 -7.11 19.39
C ARG A 462 5.99 -7.62 18.16
N GLN A 463 6.69 -7.83 17.05
CA GLN A 463 6.07 -8.36 15.84
C GLN A 463 5.63 -9.81 15.99
N LEU A 464 6.48 -10.66 16.57
CA LEU A 464 6.15 -12.07 16.78
C LEU A 464 4.93 -12.19 17.70
N ASP A 465 4.95 -11.44 18.80
CA ASP A 465 3.85 -11.37 19.76
C ASP A 465 2.54 -10.90 19.13
N PHE A 466 2.58 -9.85 18.31
CA PHE A 466 1.40 -9.39 17.58
C PHE A 466 0.79 -10.50 16.71
N TRP A 467 1.61 -11.23 15.96
CA TRP A 467 1.11 -12.27 15.06
C TRP A 467 0.66 -13.52 15.80
N VAL A 468 1.30 -13.88 16.91
CA VAL A 468 0.85 -14.97 17.80
C VAL A 468 -0.51 -14.60 18.43
N ASN A 469 -0.66 -13.38 18.95
CA ASN A 469 -1.93 -12.89 19.49
C ASN A 469 -3.04 -12.87 18.41
N ARG A 470 -2.68 -12.45 17.18
CA ARG A 470 -3.61 -12.46 16.06
C ARG A 470 -4.01 -13.89 15.65
N LEU A 471 -3.07 -14.83 15.65
CA LEU A 471 -3.34 -16.24 15.37
C LEU A 471 -4.36 -16.79 16.37
N GLU A 472 -4.10 -16.62 17.67
CA GLU A 472 -5.02 -17.06 18.73
C GLU A 472 -6.41 -16.45 18.59
N ARG A 473 -6.49 -15.13 18.43
CA ARG A 473 -7.77 -14.42 18.26
C ARG A 473 -8.56 -14.91 17.04
N ASN A 474 -7.88 -15.09 15.91
CA ASN A 474 -8.53 -15.60 14.69
C ASN A 474 -9.07 -17.02 14.89
N ILE A 475 -8.39 -17.85 15.68
CA ILE A 475 -8.86 -19.20 16.02
C ILE A 475 -10.05 -19.12 16.98
N GLU A 476 -10.01 -18.26 17.99
CA GLU A 476 -11.10 -18.08 18.96
C GLU A 476 -12.40 -17.59 18.32
N GLU A 477 -12.32 -16.57 17.45
CA GLU A 477 -13.48 -16.05 16.72
C GLU A 477 -14.12 -17.09 15.80
N ASN A 478 -13.38 -18.13 15.39
CA ASN A 478 -13.82 -19.16 14.44
C ASN A 478 -13.84 -20.59 15.01
N ILE A 479 -13.85 -20.73 16.35
CA ILE A 479 -13.61 -22.00 17.06
C ILE A 479 -14.59 -23.13 16.67
N ARG A 480 -15.79 -22.79 16.19
CA ARG A 480 -16.80 -23.77 15.76
C ARG A 480 -16.39 -24.52 14.48
N SER A 481 -15.63 -23.87 13.61
CA SER A 481 -15.22 -24.36 12.29
C SER A 481 -13.80 -24.92 12.25
N PHE A 482 -13.18 -25.10 13.41
CA PHE A 482 -11.75 -25.34 13.58
C PHE A 482 -11.49 -26.63 14.37
N SER A 483 -10.43 -27.35 14.02
CA SER A 483 -9.90 -28.50 14.75
C SER A 483 -8.37 -28.58 14.67
N GLY A 484 -7.74 -29.24 15.64
CA GLY A 484 -6.28 -29.41 15.73
C GLY A 484 -5.67 -28.66 16.93
N ASN A 485 -4.39 -28.88 17.19
CA ASN A 485 -3.67 -28.43 18.40
C ASN A 485 -2.94 -27.07 18.26
N ILE A 486 -3.08 -26.37 17.12
CA ILE A 486 -2.41 -25.07 16.93
C ILE A 486 -2.92 -24.01 17.92
N LYS A 487 -4.15 -24.14 18.45
CA LYS A 487 -4.67 -23.20 19.45
C LYS A 487 -3.88 -23.31 20.74
N GLU A 488 -3.73 -24.51 21.27
CA GLU A 488 -2.96 -24.83 22.48
C GLU A 488 -1.52 -24.40 22.28
N THR A 489 -0.95 -24.68 21.10
CA THR A 489 0.40 -24.24 20.73
C THR A 489 0.54 -22.71 20.76
N ALA A 490 -0.40 -21.97 20.16
CA ALA A 490 -0.39 -20.51 20.16
C ALA A 490 -0.50 -19.93 21.57
N ILE A 491 -1.39 -20.49 22.40
CA ILE A 491 -1.57 -20.10 23.81
C ILE A 491 -0.28 -20.35 24.58
N LEU A 492 0.35 -21.50 24.41
CA LEU A 492 1.57 -21.86 25.12
C LEU A 492 2.73 -20.94 24.72
N ILE A 493 2.88 -20.65 23.42
CA ILE A 493 3.88 -19.69 22.94
C ILE A 493 3.62 -18.30 23.55
N ARG A 494 2.36 -17.85 23.58
CA ARG A 494 1.98 -16.53 24.12
C ARG A 494 2.15 -16.41 25.62
N LYS A 495 1.75 -17.42 26.40
CA LYS A 495 1.72 -17.36 27.86
C LYS A 495 3.04 -17.78 28.51
N GLU A 496 3.83 -18.62 27.86
CA GLU A 496 5.07 -19.15 28.45
C GLU A 496 6.32 -18.69 27.70
N ALA A 497 6.41 -18.99 26.41
CA ALA A 497 7.67 -18.78 25.66
C ALA A 497 7.97 -17.29 25.43
N LEU A 498 6.98 -16.51 24.99
CA LEU A 498 7.14 -15.09 24.68
C LEU A 498 7.44 -14.23 25.91
N PRO A 499 6.74 -14.35 27.05
CA PRO A 499 7.06 -13.57 28.25
C PRO A 499 8.46 -13.85 28.78
N LYS A 500 8.85 -15.14 28.80
CA LYS A 500 10.19 -15.56 29.24
C LYS A 500 11.28 -14.95 28.36
N ILE A 501 11.19 -15.10 27.03
CA ILE A 501 12.24 -14.60 26.14
C ILE A 501 12.27 -13.07 26.06
N LYS A 502 11.12 -12.39 26.19
CA LYS A 502 11.03 -10.93 26.29
C LYS A 502 11.73 -10.42 27.55
N GLY A 503 11.46 -11.02 28.71
CA GLY A 503 12.15 -10.63 29.96
C GLY A 503 13.66 -10.74 29.85
N ILE A 504 14.16 -11.84 29.26
CA ILE A 504 15.60 -12.03 29.03
C ILE A 504 16.14 -11.01 28.01
N ALA A 505 15.38 -10.71 26.95
CA ALA A 505 15.76 -9.69 25.97
C ALA A 505 15.85 -8.31 26.61
N ASP A 506 14.88 -7.92 27.44
CA ASP A 506 14.87 -6.62 28.11
C ASP A 506 16.06 -6.49 29.08
N SER A 507 16.36 -7.52 29.88
CA SER A 507 17.56 -7.54 30.72
C SER A 507 18.85 -7.46 29.90
N PHE A 508 18.93 -8.18 28.77
CA PHE A 508 20.09 -8.12 27.88
C PHE A 508 20.28 -6.73 27.26
N ILE A 509 19.21 -6.10 26.79
CA ILE A 509 19.26 -4.75 26.21
C ILE A 509 19.68 -3.72 27.27
N ASN A 510 19.15 -3.80 28.49
CA ASN A 510 19.58 -2.92 29.59
C ASN A 510 21.06 -3.11 29.93
N GLN A 511 21.54 -4.36 29.92
CA GLN A 511 22.96 -4.65 30.09
C GLN A 511 23.81 -4.04 28.96
N LEU A 512 23.37 -4.19 27.69
CA LEU A 512 24.07 -3.58 26.55
C LEU A 512 24.12 -2.05 26.65
N ILE A 513 23.03 -1.41 27.07
CA ILE A 513 22.99 0.05 27.29
C ILE A 513 24.07 0.46 28.29
N SER A 514 24.22 -0.28 29.40
CA SER A 514 25.26 -0.01 30.40
C SER A 514 26.67 -0.20 29.84
N MET A 515 26.91 -1.24 29.02
CA MET A 515 28.22 -1.52 28.43
C MET A 515 28.64 -0.52 27.34
N LEU A 516 27.65 0.09 26.68
CA LEU A 516 27.87 1.07 25.61
C LEU A 516 27.97 2.52 26.11
N ALA A 517 27.86 2.74 27.43
CA ALA A 517 27.90 4.08 28.01
C ALA A 517 29.25 4.78 27.80
N GLU A 518 30.36 4.04 27.89
CA GLU A 518 31.71 4.58 27.71
C GLU A 518 32.23 4.43 26.27
N ASN A 519 31.93 3.31 25.61
CA ASN A 519 32.32 3.04 24.24
C ASN A 519 31.12 2.54 23.40
N PRO A 520 30.47 3.42 22.63
CA PRO A 520 29.25 3.10 21.90
C PRO A 520 29.47 2.33 20.59
N ASP A 521 30.72 2.11 20.16
CA ASP A 521 31.05 1.37 18.94
C ASP A 521 30.89 -0.14 19.15
N ILE A 522 29.77 -0.69 18.69
CA ILE A 522 29.46 -2.11 18.86
C ILE A 522 30.42 -2.99 18.07
N GLU A 523 30.84 -2.58 16.86
CA GLU A 523 31.63 -3.42 15.96
C GLU A 523 33.06 -3.64 16.46
N ASN A 524 33.63 -2.63 17.14
CA ASN A 524 35.00 -2.68 17.64
C ASN A 524 35.11 -2.92 19.16
N ASN A 525 34.00 -2.87 19.91
CA ASN A 525 33.97 -3.21 21.33
C ASN A 525 33.96 -4.74 21.56
N LYS A 526 35.10 -5.30 21.98
CA LYS A 526 35.30 -6.74 22.19
C LYS A 526 34.35 -7.33 23.24
N GLU A 527 34.11 -6.62 24.34
CA GLU A 527 33.26 -7.11 25.43
C GLU A 527 31.80 -7.20 24.99
N VAL A 528 31.32 -6.17 24.29
CA VAL A 528 29.97 -6.14 23.71
C VAL A 528 29.81 -7.22 22.65
N GLN A 529 30.80 -7.43 21.78
CA GLN A 529 30.79 -8.49 20.77
C GLN A 529 30.65 -9.88 21.40
N GLU A 530 31.47 -10.20 22.42
CA GLU A 530 31.35 -11.48 23.13
C GLU A 530 29.99 -11.63 23.82
N ARG A 531 29.46 -10.54 24.37
CA ARG A 531 28.14 -10.55 24.99
C ARG A 531 27.01 -10.81 23.99
N ILE A 532 27.10 -10.24 22.78
CA ILE A 532 26.19 -10.48 21.66
C ILE A 532 26.28 -11.93 21.18
N LYS A 533 27.48 -12.52 21.05
CA LYS A 533 27.64 -13.92 20.64
C LYS A 533 26.93 -14.89 21.59
N LYS A 534 27.17 -14.75 22.90
CA LYS A 534 26.52 -15.56 23.94
C LYS A 534 25.00 -15.41 23.92
N ALA A 535 24.50 -14.18 23.73
CA ALA A 535 23.08 -13.94 23.55
C ALA A 535 22.57 -14.62 22.27
N ALA A 536 23.27 -14.48 21.15
CA ALA A 536 22.86 -15.07 19.88
C ALA A 536 22.69 -16.60 19.99
N GLU A 537 23.64 -17.29 20.63
CA GLU A 537 23.55 -18.74 20.89
C GLU A 537 22.35 -19.12 21.76
N TYR A 538 22.16 -18.43 22.89
CA TYR A 538 21.04 -18.70 23.79
C TYR A 538 19.69 -18.51 23.10
N PHE A 539 19.52 -17.38 22.43
CA PHE A 539 18.27 -17.01 21.77
C PHE A 539 17.97 -17.91 20.58
N TYR A 540 19.00 -18.28 19.80
CA TYR A 540 18.88 -19.24 18.70
C TYR A 540 18.36 -20.60 19.20
N LYS A 541 18.96 -21.14 20.27
CA LYS A 541 18.54 -22.39 20.89
C LYS A 541 17.12 -22.28 21.46
N PHE A 542 16.83 -21.19 22.19
CA PHE A 542 15.50 -20.98 22.77
C PHE A 542 14.40 -21.00 21.71
N HIS A 543 14.58 -20.31 20.58
CA HIS A 543 13.62 -20.31 19.48
C HIS A 543 13.37 -21.71 18.93
N ASN A 544 14.42 -22.51 18.73
CA ASN A 544 14.30 -23.86 18.19
C ASN A 544 13.48 -24.74 19.13
N ASP A 545 13.90 -24.83 20.39
CA ASP A 545 13.33 -25.76 21.37
C ASP A 545 11.92 -25.32 21.85
N ASN A 546 11.66 -24.01 21.95
CA ASN A 546 10.45 -23.51 22.62
C ASN A 546 9.39 -22.92 21.69
N ILE A 547 9.72 -22.64 20.43
CA ILE A 547 8.79 -22.00 19.48
C ILE A 547 8.71 -22.82 18.19
N LEU A 548 9.82 -23.03 17.49
CA LEU A 548 9.83 -23.67 16.18
C LEU A 548 9.44 -25.15 16.26
N GLU A 549 9.97 -25.89 17.23
CA GLU A 549 9.58 -27.30 17.44
C GLU A 549 8.08 -27.44 17.73
N LYS A 550 7.55 -26.58 18.60
CA LYS A 550 6.12 -26.56 18.93
C LYS A 550 5.24 -26.21 17.72
N LEU A 551 5.66 -25.24 16.91
CA LEU A 551 4.96 -24.91 15.67
C LEU A 551 5.06 -26.02 14.63
N LYS A 552 6.20 -26.74 14.54
CA LYS A 552 6.35 -27.90 13.64
C LYS A 552 5.43 -29.06 14.03
N ASN A 553 5.25 -29.28 15.33
CA ASN A 553 4.39 -30.35 15.87
C ASN A 553 2.91 -29.92 15.95
N SER A 554 2.58 -28.72 15.49
CA SER A 554 1.21 -28.21 15.49
C SER A 554 0.51 -28.45 14.15
N SER A 555 -0.78 -28.74 14.22
CA SER A 555 -1.65 -28.97 13.08
C SER A 555 -2.96 -28.21 13.24
N PHE A 556 -3.61 -27.92 12.11
CA PHE A 556 -4.92 -27.29 12.13
C PHE A 556 -5.71 -27.58 10.87
N GLU A 557 -7.02 -27.62 11.03
CA GLU A 557 -7.97 -27.74 9.93
C GLU A 557 -9.16 -26.83 10.13
N SER A 558 -9.75 -26.41 9.01
CA SER A 558 -10.99 -25.66 9.03
C SER A 558 -11.79 -25.96 7.77
N ASP A 559 -13.10 -26.10 7.96
CA ASP A 559 -14.06 -26.23 6.86
C ASP A 559 -14.37 -24.88 6.19
N ASN A 560 -13.94 -23.76 6.79
CA ASN A 560 -14.13 -22.42 6.24
C ASN A 560 -12.85 -21.96 5.51
N LYS A 561 -12.95 -21.77 4.19
CA LYS A 561 -11.84 -21.33 3.33
C LYS A 561 -11.29 -19.95 3.72
N ALA A 562 -12.14 -19.02 4.16
CA ALA A 562 -11.70 -17.70 4.62
C ALA A 562 -10.92 -17.81 5.93
N THR A 563 -11.43 -18.58 6.90
CA THR A 563 -10.74 -18.86 8.17
C THR A 563 -9.38 -19.52 7.94
N LYS A 564 -9.34 -20.53 7.08
CA LYS A 564 -8.09 -21.22 6.69
C LYS A 564 -7.06 -20.25 6.09
N THR A 565 -7.50 -19.32 5.25
CA THR A 565 -6.62 -18.30 4.65
C THR A 565 -6.04 -17.37 5.71
N VAL A 566 -6.88 -16.86 6.61
CA VAL A 566 -6.46 -15.92 7.67
C VAL A 566 -5.50 -16.57 8.67
N ILE A 567 -5.72 -17.83 9.05
CA ILE A 567 -4.81 -18.59 9.92
C ILE A 567 -3.48 -18.85 9.22
N ASN A 568 -3.52 -19.31 7.96
CA ASN A 568 -2.31 -19.54 7.16
C ASN A 568 -1.49 -18.25 6.99
N ASP A 569 -2.14 -17.10 6.78
CA ASP A 569 -1.46 -15.81 6.71
C ASP A 569 -0.78 -15.48 8.04
N ALA A 570 -1.42 -15.70 9.18
CA ALA A 570 -0.81 -15.47 10.49
C ALA A 570 0.41 -16.40 10.72
N LEU A 571 0.27 -17.71 10.47
CA LEU A 571 1.35 -18.68 10.56
C LEU A 571 2.50 -18.37 9.60
N TYR A 572 2.19 -17.92 8.39
CA TYR A 572 3.19 -17.49 7.42
C TYR A 572 4.04 -16.33 7.97
N ASN A 573 3.40 -15.29 8.52
CA ASN A 573 4.12 -14.15 9.08
C ASN A 573 4.94 -14.55 10.33
N ILE A 574 4.42 -15.41 11.20
CA ILE A 574 5.16 -15.96 12.36
C ILE A 574 6.43 -16.69 11.89
N ASN A 575 6.28 -17.63 10.97
CA ASN A 575 7.40 -18.40 10.44
C ASN A 575 8.43 -17.50 9.76
N LYS A 576 7.99 -16.47 9.03
CA LYS A 576 8.89 -15.53 8.36
C LYS A 576 9.71 -14.70 9.34
N ILE A 577 9.08 -14.21 10.41
CA ILE A 577 9.77 -13.48 11.48
C ILE A 577 10.81 -14.38 12.16
N LEU A 578 10.46 -15.64 12.44
CA LEU A 578 11.36 -16.61 13.05
C LEU A 578 12.52 -17.00 12.13
N GLU A 579 12.27 -17.18 10.82
CA GLU A 579 13.31 -17.45 9.81
C GLU A 579 14.33 -16.30 9.78
N ILE A 580 13.86 -15.05 9.69
CA ILE A 580 14.75 -13.88 9.69
C ILE A 580 15.56 -13.84 10.99
N LYS A 581 14.93 -14.06 12.15
CA LYS A 581 15.61 -14.07 13.45
C LYS A 581 16.64 -15.19 13.57
N GLN A 582 16.32 -16.41 13.16
CA GLN A 582 17.25 -17.54 13.18
C GLN A 582 18.49 -17.25 12.32
N ASN A 583 18.29 -16.77 11.09
CA ASN A 583 19.39 -16.47 10.17
C ASN A 583 20.26 -15.32 10.68
N THR A 584 19.67 -14.27 11.25
CA THR A 584 20.44 -13.14 11.80
C THR A 584 21.16 -13.51 13.09
N LEU A 585 20.53 -14.29 13.98
CA LEU A 585 21.16 -14.82 15.19
C LEU A 585 22.33 -15.76 14.85
N GLU A 586 22.18 -16.64 13.85
CA GLU A 586 23.24 -17.57 13.42
C GLU A 586 24.53 -16.83 13.06
N ILE A 587 24.42 -15.70 12.35
CA ILE A 587 25.58 -14.88 12.01
C ILE A 587 26.14 -14.17 13.24
N CYS A 588 25.27 -13.67 14.11
CA CYS A 588 25.69 -12.99 15.32
C CYS A 588 26.43 -13.90 16.31
N LYS A 589 26.33 -15.24 16.19
CA LYS A 589 27.19 -16.19 16.91
C LYS A 589 28.68 -15.99 16.59
N LYS A 590 29.01 -15.47 15.40
CA LYS A 590 30.38 -15.12 14.99
C LYS A 590 30.76 -13.67 15.31
N GLY A 591 29.84 -12.90 15.89
CA GLY A 591 29.97 -11.46 16.13
C GLY A 591 29.05 -10.63 15.22
N PHE A 592 28.70 -9.43 15.67
CA PHE A 592 27.88 -8.49 14.92
C PHE A 592 28.75 -7.65 13.97
N ARG A 593 28.41 -7.68 12.68
CA ARG A 593 28.93 -6.77 11.66
C ARG A 593 27.78 -6.23 10.83
N ILE A 594 27.71 -4.92 10.66
CA ILE A 594 26.55 -4.25 10.06
C ILE A 594 26.30 -4.70 8.62
N THR A 595 27.36 -4.78 7.81
CA THR A 595 27.28 -5.17 6.39
C THR A 595 26.71 -6.59 6.23
N LYS A 596 27.30 -7.56 6.95
CA LYS A 596 26.85 -8.96 6.95
C LYS A 596 25.42 -9.11 7.49
N TYR A 597 25.07 -8.35 8.53
CA TYR A 597 23.73 -8.36 9.09
C TYR A 597 22.68 -7.87 8.08
N LEU A 598 22.92 -6.72 7.44
CA LEU A 598 22.00 -6.15 6.47
C LEU A 598 21.83 -7.04 5.24
N GLU A 599 22.92 -7.60 4.72
CA GLU A 599 22.90 -8.53 3.59
C GLU A 599 22.02 -9.76 3.87
N ILE A 600 22.17 -10.38 5.04
CA ILE A 600 21.44 -11.60 5.37
C ILE A 600 20.00 -11.32 5.76
N LYS A 601 19.74 -10.20 6.43
CA LYS A 601 18.37 -9.72 6.65
C LYS A 601 17.67 -9.48 5.31
N ALA A 602 18.35 -8.89 4.34
CA ALA A 602 17.83 -8.66 3.00
C ALA A 602 17.46 -9.97 2.30
N LYS A 603 18.40 -10.92 2.22
CA LYS A 603 18.19 -12.26 1.65
C LYS A 603 17.06 -13.02 2.35
N SER A 604 17.03 -12.98 3.68
CA SER A 604 16.03 -13.68 4.50
C SER A 604 14.63 -13.05 4.40
N THR A 605 14.49 -11.78 4.01
CA THR A 605 13.18 -11.12 3.89
C THR A 605 12.43 -11.56 2.62
N ILE A 606 13.15 -12.02 1.60
CA ILE A 606 12.60 -12.28 0.28
C ILE A 606 12.04 -13.71 0.20
N GLU A 607 10.91 -13.85 -0.47
CA GLU A 607 10.26 -15.14 -0.68
C GLU A 607 11.05 -15.96 -1.71
N ASP A 608 11.41 -17.20 -1.37
CA ASP A 608 11.75 -18.20 -2.37
C ASP A 608 10.46 -18.85 -2.85
N GLU A 609 10.10 -18.61 -4.12
CA GLU A 609 8.97 -19.26 -4.78
C GLU A 609 9.09 -20.80 -4.70
N LYS A 610 10.31 -21.34 -4.69
CA LYS A 610 10.62 -22.77 -4.60
C LYS A 610 10.27 -23.42 -3.24
N LYS A 611 10.27 -22.67 -2.13
CA LYS A 611 9.90 -23.24 -0.80
C LYS A 611 8.41 -23.54 -0.67
N ARG A 612 7.55 -23.08 -1.60
CA ARG A 612 6.13 -23.45 -1.61
C ARG A 612 5.87 -24.85 -2.17
N GLU A 613 6.70 -25.33 -3.09
CA GLU A 613 6.56 -26.70 -3.61
C GLU A 613 7.00 -27.75 -2.58
N PHE A 614 7.97 -27.40 -1.71
CA PHE A 614 8.43 -28.24 -0.60
C PHE A 614 7.54 -28.23 0.67
N LYS A 615 6.34 -27.63 0.61
CA LYS A 615 5.28 -27.81 1.63
C LYS A 615 4.07 -28.57 1.09
N LYS A 616 4.27 -29.37 0.05
CA LYS A 616 3.45 -30.57 -0.21
C LYS A 616 4.11 -31.84 0.33
N GLU A 617 5.08 -31.74 1.23
CA GLU A 617 5.34 -32.88 2.12
C GLU A 617 4.07 -33.12 2.92
N LYS A 618 3.49 -34.32 2.74
CA LYS A 618 2.48 -34.88 3.63
C LYS A 618 3.07 -34.76 5.04
N THR A 619 2.73 -33.71 5.79
CA THR A 619 2.91 -33.74 7.24
C THR A 619 2.20 -35.02 7.67
N PRO A 620 2.92 -36.01 8.24
CA PRO A 620 2.25 -37.17 8.77
C PRO A 620 1.23 -36.64 9.77
N PHE A 621 -0.05 -36.92 9.52
CA PHE A 621 -1.17 -36.56 10.38
C PHE A 621 -0.93 -37.23 11.74
N ARG A 622 -0.15 -36.60 12.63
CA ARG A 622 0.22 -37.21 13.91
C ARG A 622 -0.56 -36.70 15.10
N ASP A 623 -1.25 -35.56 15.02
CA ASP A 623 -2.02 -35.02 16.15
C ASP A 623 -3.29 -34.29 15.70
N ILE A 624 -4.14 -34.99 14.95
CA ILE A 624 -5.58 -34.77 15.09
C ILE A 624 -6.02 -35.82 16.10
N ASP A 625 -6.78 -35.39 17.11
CA ASP A 625 -7.29 -36.21 18.23
C ASP A 625 -8.26 -37.29 17.68
N THR A 626 -7.70 -38.24 16.93
CA THR A 626 -8.37 -39.29 16.17
C THR A 626 -7.63 -40.60 16.42
N LYS A 627 -8.29 -41.53 17.10
CA LYS A 627 -7.76 -42.85 17.49
C LYS A 627 -7.31 -43.70 16.28
N TYR A 628 -7.87 -43.44 15.10
CA TYR A 628 -7.58 -44.15 13.84
C TYR A 628 -7.32 -43.19 12.65
N PRO A 629 -6.09 -42.69 12.47
CA PRO A 629 -5.77 -41.65 11.46
C PRO A 629 -5.99 -42.05 10.00
N GLU A 630 -5.91 -43.34 9.69
CA GLU A 630 -6.11 -43.87 8.33
C GLU A 630 -7.57 -43.79 7.89
N LEU A 631 -8.50 -44.25 8.75
CA LEU A 631 -9.94 -44.08 8.55
C LEU A 631 -10.34 -42.61 8.40
N TYR A 632 -9.74 -41.72 9.19
CA TYR A 632 -10.01 -40.28 9.06
C TYR A 632 -9.59 -39.72 7.70
N SER A 633 -8.52 -40.27 7.12
CA SER A 633 -8.03 -39.88 5.79
C SER A 633 -8.95 -40.40 4.69
N MET A 634 -9.44 -41.64 4.81
CA MET A 634 -10.45 -42.22 3.90
C MET A 634 -11.73 -41.40 3.89
N LEU A 635 -12.30 -41.12 5.07
CA LEU A 635 -13.51 -40.33 5.22
C LEU A 635 -13.36 -38.89 4.68
N LYS A 636 -12.16 -38.33 4.70
CA LYS A 636 -11.87 -37.03 4.09
C LYS A 636 -11.81 -37.06 2.58
N PHE A 637 -11.21 -38.11 2.02
CA PHE A 637 -11.14 -38.30 0.59
C PHE A 637 -12.56 -38.46 0.05
N TRP A 638 -13.33 -39.39 0.64
CA TRP A 638 -14.74 -39.57 0.37
C TRP A 638 -15.51 -38.25 0.42
N ARG A 639 -15.41 -37.49 1.53
CA ARG A 639 -16.13 -36.22 1.66
C ARG A 639 -15.79 -35.21 0.54
N ARG A 640 -14.55 -35.20 0.04
CA ARG A 640 -14.17 -34.30 -1.07
C ARG A 640 -14.82 -34.74 -2.37
N GLU A 641 -14.69 -36.01 -2.73
CA GLU A 641 -15.30 -36.57 -3.93
C GLU A 641 -16.83 -36.34 -3.91
N THR A 642 -17.50 -36.67 -2.80
CA THR A 642 -18.95 -36.46 -2.66
C THR A 642 -19.36 -34.98 -2.69
N ALA A 643 -18.53 -34.08 -2.17
CA ALA A 643 -18.80 -32.65 -2.21
C ALA A 643 -18.65 -32.08 -3.63
N ASP A 644 -17.61 -32.53 -4.35
CA ASP A 644 -17.34 -32.14 -5.73
C ASP A 644 -18.41 -32.70 -6.69
N GLU A 645 -18.86 -33.95 -6.48
CA GLU A 645 -19.96 -34.57 -7.25
C GLU A 645 -21.30 -33.86 -7.08
N LEU A 646 -21.60 -33.39 -5.88
CA LEU A 646 -22.88 -32.75 -5.55
C LEU A 646 -22.86 -31.22 -5.71
N ASP A 647 -21.71 -30.64 -6.08
CA ASP A 647 -21.46 -29.19 -6.13
C ASP A 647 -21.87 -28.46 -4.84
N VAL A 648 -21.43 -29.01 -3.69
CA VAL A 648 -21.73 -28.50 -2.35
C VAL A 648 -20.46 -28.29 -1.54
N GLU A 649 -20.53 -27.42 -0.52
CA GLU A 649 -19.39 -27.18 0.37
C GLU A 649 -19.13 -28.38 1.30
N LEU A 650 -17.86 -28.65 1.63
CA LEU A 650 -17.43 -29.84 2.41
C LEU A 650 -18.22 -30.03 3.72
N TYR A 651 -18.52 -28.95 4.45
CA TYR A 651 -19.26 -29.03 5.71
C TYR A 651 -20.73 -29.46 5.54
N GLN A 652 -21.30 -29.31 4.33
CA GLN A 652 -22.67 -29.71 4.03
C GLN A 652 -22.77 -31.24 3.96
N VAL A 653 -21.77 -31.90 3.34
CA VAL A 653 -21.61 -33.36 3.36
C VAL A 653 -21.39 -33.84 4.78
N ALA A 654 -20.26 -33.48 5.40
CA ALA A 654 -19.96 -33.79 6.80
C ALA A 654 -18.98 -32.78 7.41
N PRO A 655 -19.28 -32.14 8.56
CA PRO A 655 -18.33 -31.26 9.23
C PRO A 655 -17.13 -32.05 9.80
N ASN A 656 -15.95 -31.43 9.91
CA ASN A 656 -14.73 -32.11 10.42
C ASN A 656 -14.95 -32.76 11.80
N LYS A 657 -15.74 -32.13 12.67
CA LYS A 657 -16.10 -32.66 13.99
C LYS A 657 -16.87 -33.98 13.92
N LEU A 658 -17.73 -34.14 12.91
CA LEU A 658 -18.45 -35.39 12.69
C LEU A 658 -17.47 -36.48 12.23
N LEU A 659 -16.60 -36.17 11.27
CA LEU A 659 -15.59 -37.12 10.79
C LEU A 659 -14.65 -37.59 11.92
N GLN A 660 -14.23 -36.67 12.80
CA GLN A 660 -13.44 -36.99 13.99
C GLN A 660 -14.21 -37.88 14.97
N ALA A 661 -15.49 -37.57 15.21
CA ALA A 661 -16.33 -38.37 16.07
C ALA A 661 -16.58 -39.79 15.52
N ILE A 662 -16.77 -39.93 14.19
CA ILE A 662 -16.90 -41.22 13.52
C ILE A 662 -15.61 -42.03 13.71
N THR A 663 -14.47 -41.39 13.42
CA THR A 663 -13.16 -42.03 13.57
C THR A 663 -12.92 -42.48 15.02
N ASN A 664 -13.27 -41.66 16.02
CA ASN A 664 -13.03 -42.00 17.41
C ASN A 664 -13.96 -43.07 17.99
N LYS A 665 -15.19 -43.16 17.49
CA LYS A 665 -16.22 -44.05 18.05
C LYS A 665 -16.54 -45.27 17.21
N LEU A 666 -16.00 -45.39 15.99
CA LEU A 666 -16.22 -46.49 15.05
C LEU A 666 -17.70 -46.94 14.98
N PRO A 667 -18.63 -46.05 14.61
CA PRO A 667 -20.04 -46.39 14.57
C PRO A 667 -20.34 -47.34 13.40
N VAL A 668 -20.65 -48.60 13.69
CA VAL A 668 -21.04 -49.62 12.70
C VAL A 668 -22.55 -49.82 12.63
N THR A 669 -23.32 -49.17 13.50
CA THR A 669 -24.78 -49.21 13.42
C THR A 669 -25.38 -47.82 13.19
N LYS A 670 -26.57 -47.80 12.60
CA LYS A 670 -27.38 -46.59 12.43
C LYS A 670 -27.55 -45.81 13.74
N ASN A 671 -27.78 -46.51 14.85
CA ASN A 671 -27.99 -45.90 16.16
C ASN A 671 -26.71 -45.23 16.67
N GLN A 672 -25.58 -45.92 16.56
CA GLN A 672 -24.27 -45.39 16.96
C GLN A 672 -23.89 -44.15 16.13
N LEU A 673 -24.11 -44.18 14.81
CA LEU A 673 -23.79 -43.06 13.92
C LEU A 673 -24.71 -41.85 14.14
N MET A 674 -26.02 -42.09 14.35
CA MET A 674 -27.01 -41.05 14.66
C MET A 674 -26.81 -40.41 16.04
N ALA A 675 -26.16 -41.11 16.97
CA ALA A 675 -25.81 -40.57 18.30
C ALA A 675 -24.67 -39.54 18.24
N LEU A 676 -23.96 -39.43 17.11
CA LEU A 676 -22.87 -38.47 16.94
C LEU A 676 -23.39 -37.05 16.64
N SER A 677 -22.84 -36.07 17.36
CA SER A 677 -23.14 -34.65 17.12
C SER A 677 -22.74 -34.25 15.70
N GLY A 678 -23.70 -33.73 14.94
CA GLY A 678 -23.54 -33.43 13.52
C GLY A 678 -24.14 -34.46 12.57
N MET A 679 -24.63 -35.61 13.04
CA MET A 679 -25.32 -36.59 12.19
C MET A 679 -26.85 -36.50 12.36
N GLY A 680 -27.49 -35.66 11.53
CA GLY A 680 -28.95 -35.50 11.53
C GLY A 680 -29.66 -36.45 10.56
N LYS A 681 -30.98 -36.64 10.73
CA LYS A 681 -31.80 -37.56 9.90
C LYS A 681 -31.64 -37.35 8.38
N ALA A 682 -31.58 -36.11 7.93
CA ALA A 682 -31.40 -35.77 6.51
C ALA A 682 -29.99 -36.14 5.99
N ARG A 683 -28.95 -35.94 6.80
CA ARG A 683 -27.57 -36.30 6.46
C ARG A 683 -27.37 -37.81 6.47
N PHE A 684 -27.93 -38.50 7.47
CA PHE A 684 -27.94 -39.97 7.53
C PHE A 684 -28.66 -40.58 6.32
N SER A 685 -29.80 -40.01 5.91
CA SER A 685 -30.52 -40.52 4.74
C SER A 685 -29.74 -40.41 3.44
N LYS A 686 -28.81 -39.45 3.33
CA LYS A 686 -28.00 -39.23 2.13
C LYS A 686 -26.68 -39.98 2.17
N PHE A 687 -25.98 -39.96 3.31
CA PHE A 687 -24.58 -40.40 3.41
C PHE A 687 -24.34 -41.44 4.51
N GLY A 688 -25.35 -41.74 5.33
CA GLY A 688 -25.18 -42.55 6.53
C GLY A 688 -24.86 -44.02 6.27
N LYS A 689 -25.36 -44.61 5.17
CA LYS A 689 -25.05 -46.00 4.80
C LYS A 689 -23.60 -46.15 4.35
N GLU A 690 -23.19 -45.31 3.42
CA GLU A 690 -21.83 -45.27 2.88
C GLU A 690 -20.76 -44.99 3.96
N ILE A 691 -21.08 -44.11 4.92
CA ILE A 691 -20.21 -43.89 6.10
C ILE A 691 -20.09 -45.16 6.96
N ILE A 692 -21.17 -45.91 7.16
CA ILE A 692 -21.12 -47.16 7.94
C ILE A 692 -20.28 -48.20 7.20
N GLU A 693 -20.53 -48.38 5.89
CA GLU A 693 -19.79 -49.32 5.04
C GLU A 693 -18.27 -49.04 5.08
N MET A 694 -17.84 -47.78 4.96
CA MET A 694 -16.43 -47.41 5.08
C MET A 694 -15.83 -47.68 6.47
N VAL A 695 -16.63 -47.58 7.54
CA VAL A 695 -16.18 -47.85 8.91
C VAL A 695 -16.11 -49.36 9.16
N GLU A 696 -17.06 -50.13 8.63
CA GLU A 696 -17.10 -51.60 8.69
C GLU A 696 -15.90 -52.19 7.94
N GLU A 697 -15.65 -51.77 6.70
CA GLU A 697 -14.51 -52.21 5.89
C GLU A 697 -13.18 -51.94 6.61
N TYR A 698 -13.02 -50.73 7.16
CA TYR A 698 -11.82 -50.37 7.90
C TYR A 698 -11.60 -51.22 9.17
N VAL A 699 -12.68 -51.57 9.88
CA VAL A 699 -12.61 -52.40 11.09
C VAL A 699 -12.23 -53.83 10.74
N GLU A 700 -12.83 -54.39 9.68
CA GLU A 700 -12.52 -55.73 9.20
C GLU A 700 -11.06 -55.85 8.76
N ASP A 701 -10.60 -54.90 7.95
CA ASP A 701 -9.22 -54.85 7.43
C ASP A 701 -8.17 -54.71 8.53
N ASN A 702 -8.51 -54.03 9.63
CA ASN A 702 -7.59 -53.78 10.75
C ASN A 702 -7.82 -54.71 11.96
N SER A 703 -8.72 -55.70 11.85
CA SER A 703 -9.05 -56.67 12.91
C SER A 703 -9.34 -56.00 14.27
N LEU A 704 -10.08 -54.90 14.27
CA LEU A 704 -10.38 -54.14 15.48
C LEU A 704 -11.59 -54.73 16.22
N GLU A 705 -11.46 -54.99 17.53
CA GLU A 705 -12.61 -55.38 18.37
C GLU A 705 -13.52 -54.16 18.60
N ILE A 706 -14.71 -54.16 18.00
CA ILE A 706 -15.76 -53.18 18.31
C ILE A 706 -16.67 -53.77 19.39
N SER A 707 -16.96 -52.98 20.42
CA SER A 707 -18.10 -53.29 21.29
C SER A 707 -19.41 -53.10 20.52
N THR A 708 -20.12 -54.20 20.27
CA THR A 708 -21.48 -54.21 19.73
C THR A 708 -22.54 -53.84 20.76
N GLU A 709 -22.15 -53.34 21.95
CA GLU A 709 -23.11 -52.89 22.95
C GLU A 709 -23.81 -51.61 22.49
N ASP A 710 -25.09 -51.76 22.17
CA ASP A 710 -26.00 -50.66 21.87
C ASP A 710 -26.12 -49.76 23.11
N PRO A 711 -25.95 -48.42 23.03
CA PRO A 711 -26.04 -47.51 24.19
C PRO A 711 -27.43 -47.43 24.85
N GLU A 712 -28.35 -48.38 24.60
CA GLU A 712 -29.74 -48.36 25.06
C GLU A 712 -30.14 -49.52 25.98
N SER A 713 -29.20 -50.23 26.62
CA SER A 713 -29.54 -51.17 27.70
C SER A 713 -29.73 -50.47 29.07
N LYS A 714 -30.56 -49.42 29.13
CA LYS A 714 -31.24 -48.93 30.35
C LYS A 714 -32.57 -48.27 29.99
N ILE A 715 -33.53 -49.07 29.52
CA ILE A 715 -34.96 -48.72 29.56
C ILE A 715 -35.78 -49.89 30.10
N VAL A 716 -36.03 -49.87 31.40
CA VAL A 716 -37.19 -50.46 32.10
C VAL A 716 -37.44 -49.46 33.25
N GLU A 717 -38.48 -48.63 33.30
CA GLU A 717 -39.91 -48.93 33.34
C GLU A 717 -40.74 -47.76 32.79
N ARG A 718 -41.65 -48.02 31.84
CA ARG A 718 -43.09 -47.98 32.13
C ARG A 718 -43.88 -48.52 30.93
N GLN A 719 -44.57 -49.60 31.23
CA GLN A 719 -45.39 -50.41 30.36
C GLN A 719 -46.63 -49.66 29.83
N THR A 720 -46.94 -49.97 28.57
CA THR A 720 -48.27 -50.28 28.03
C THR A 720 -49.41 -49.27 28.21
N ARG A 721 -49.77 -48.62 27.10
CA ARG A 721 -51.10 -48.80 26.50
C ARG A 721 -50.99 -48.85 24.97
N ILE A 722 -51.70 -49.81 24.39
CA ILE A 722 -51.73 -50.18 22.98
C ILE A 722 -52.24 -49.02 22.11
N LYS A 723 -51.62 -48.87 20.94
CA LYS A 723 -51.98 -47.99 19.81
C LYS A 723 -53.43 -48.21 19.34
N PRO A 724 -54.07 -47.18 18.78
CA PRO A 724 -54.60 -47.27 17.44
C PRO A 724 -53.58 -46.67 16.47
N THR A 725 -53.43 -47.34 15.33
CA THR A 725 -52.64 -46.97 14.14
C THR A 725 -52.62 -45.46 13.86
N LYS A 726 -51.45 -44.86 13.62
CA LYS A 726 -51.33 -43.48 13.10
C LYS A 726 -50.34 -43.36 11.94
N GLU A 727 -50.94 -43.34 10.76
CA GLU A 727 -50.74 -42.52 9.56
C GLU A 727 -49.48 -41.64 9.42
N LYS A 728 -49.04 -41.53 8.15
CA LYS A 728 -47.98 -40.65 7.63
C LYS A 728 -48.04 -39.25 8.28
N LYS A 729 -46.93 -38.80 8.87
CA LYS A 729 -46.84 -37.45 9.45
C LYS A 729 -46.87 -36.38 8.35
N THR A 730 -48.00 -35.68 8.26
CA THR A 730 -48.20 -34.46 7.48
C THR A 730 -47.17 -33.38 7.85
N PRO A 731 -46.45 -32.77 6.88
CA PRO A 731 -45.54 -31.64 7.10
C PRO A 731 -46.15 -30.50 7.92
N ASN A 732 -45.33 -29.78 8.69
CA ASN A 732 -45.84 -28.74 9.61
C ASN A 732 -46.49 -27.55 8.90
N HIS A 733 -46.05 -27.19 7.68
CA HIS A 733 -46.71 -26.15 6.88
C HIS A 733 -48.10 -26.60 6.36
N GLU A 734 -48.28 -27.89 6.06
CA GLU A 734 -49.59 -28.46 5.70
C GLU A 734 -50.55 -28.51 6.89
N LYS A 735 -50.03 -28.74 8.10
CA LYS A 735 -50.85 -28.64 9.33
C LYS A 735 -51.27 -27.20 9.63
N SER A 736 -50.37 -26.24 9.50
CA SER A 736 -50.70 -24.82 9.67
C SER A 736 -51.74 -24.36 8.65
N TYR A 737 -51.63 -24.81 7.40
CA TYR A 737 -52.59 -24.49 6.35
C TYR A 737 -53.98 -25.11 6.57
N LYS A 738 -54.05 -26.38 6.98
CA LYS A 738 -55.34 -27.01 7.30
C LYS A 738 -56.06 -26.33 8.47
N LEU A 739 -55.34 -26.02 9.54
CA LEU A 739 -55.92 -25.32 10.69
C LEU A 739 -56.38 -23.91 10.34
N TYR A 740 -55.73 -23.25 9.38
CA TYR A 740 -56.16 -21.96 8.86
C TYR A 740 -57.44 -22.07 8.01
N LEU A 741 -57.55 -23.07 7.13
CA LEU A 741 -58.79 -23.35 6.39
C LEU A 741 -59.98 -23.74 7.29
N GLU A 742 -59.70 -24.26 8.48
CA GLU A 742 -60.70 -24.53 9.53
C GLU A 742 -61.16 -23.25 10.27
N GLY A 743 -60.64 -22.08 9.89
CA GLY A 743 -61.07 -20.76 10.40
C GLY A 743 -60.36 -20.30 11.67
N LYS A 744 -59.27 -20.96 12.08
CA LYS A 744 -58.49 -20.54 13.27
C LYS A 744 -57.56 -19.38 12.96
N GLU A 745 -57.40 -18.48 13.93
CA GLU A 745 -56.45 -17.38 13.80
C GLU A 745 -54.99 -17.85 13.94
N ILE A 746 -54.07 -17.11 13.32
CA ILE A 746 -52.61 -17.39 13.33
C ILE A 746 -52.08 -17.59 14.76
N SER A 747 -52.55 -16.80 15.72
CA SER A 747 -52.13 -16.86 17.12
C SER A 747 -52.57 -18.16 17.81
N GLU A 748 -53.74 -18.68 17.46
CA GLU A 748 -54.28 -19.93 17.97
C GLU A 748 -53.55 -21.13 17.36
N ILE A 749 -53.29 -21.07 16.05
CA ILE A 749 -52.51 -22.08 15.31
C ILE A 749 -51.09 -22.16 15.89
N ALA A 750 -50.47 -21.01 16.18
CA ALA A 750 -49.14 -20.92 16.76
C ALA A 750 -49.10 -21.61 18.14
N LYS A 751 -50.08 -21.32 19.00
CA LYS A 751 -50.20 -21.93 20.33
C LYS A 751 -50.46 -23.44 20.26
N GLU A 752 -51.32 -23.87 19.34
CA GLU A 752 -51.70 -25.28 19.18
C GLU A 752 -50.58 -26.14 18.60
N LEU A 753 -49.78 -25.57 17.68
CA LEU A 753 -48.64 -26.27 17.07
C LEU A 753 -47.31 -26.04 17.80
N GLY A 754 -47.28 -25.19 18.83
CA GLY A 754 -46.07 -24.88 19.60
C GLY A 754 -45.05 -24.04 18.83
N PHE A 755 -45.51 -23.17 17.94
CA PHE A 755 -44.69 -22.23 17.17
C PHE A 755 -44.94 -20.78 17.60
N VAL A 756 -44.07 -19.87 17.18
CA VAL A 756 -44.32 -18.42 17.26
C VAL A 756 -45.11 -17.96 16.04
N ASN A 757 -45.92 -16.90 16.16
CA ASN A 757 -46.79 -16.40 15.09
C ASN A 757 -46.06 -16.20 13.76
N THR A 758 -44.83 -15.64 13.80
CA THR A 758 -44.00 -15.40 12.62
C THR A 758 -43.62 -16.67 11.84
N THR A 759 -43.56 -17.83 12.52
CA THR A 759 -43.33 -19.13 11.88
C THR A 759 -44.59 -19.63 11.18
N ILE A 760 -45.78 -19.39 11.76
CA ILE A 760 -47.06 -19.73 11.13
C ILE A 760 -47.31 -18.83 9.91
N GLU A 761 -47.03 -17.54 10.01
CA GLU A 761 -47.08 -16.59 8.89
C GLU A 761 -46.14 -17.04 7.76
N SER A 762 -44.92 -17.49 8.09
CA SER A 762 -44.01 -18.06 7.08
C SER A 762 -44.49 -19.38 6.47
N HIS A 763 -45.29 -20.18 7.20
CA HIS A 763 -45.91 -21.38 6.63
C HIS A 763 -47.03 -21.02 5.66
N LEU A 764 -47.90 -20.06 6.03
CA LEU A 764 -49.04 -19.61 5.21
C LEU A 764 -48.59 -18.81 3.97
N ALA A 765 -47.51 -18.03 4.06
CA ALA A 765 -46.96 -17.29 2.92
C ALA A 765 -46.55 -18.19 1.74
N ARG A 766 -46.26 -19.49 1.99
CA ARG A 766 -46.01 -20.46 0.92
C ARG A 766 -47.27 -20.77 0.10
N TYR A 767 -48.43 -20.72 0.74
CA TYR A 767 -49.72 -20.96 0.10
C TYR A 767 -50.26 -19.72 -0.62
N VAL A 768 -49.80 -18.53 -0.23
CA VAL A 768 -49.96 -17.32 -1.05
C VAL A 768 -49.15 -17.43 -2.35
N ALA A 769 -47.92 -17.97 -2.29
CA ALA A 769 -47.10 -18.19 -3.48
C ALA A 769 -47.70 -19.25 -4.44
N SER A 770 -48.32 -20.32 -3.91
CA SER A 770 -48.98 -21.34 -4.74
C SER A 770 -50.37 -20.93 -5.25
N GLY A 771 -50.91 -19.80 -4.77
CA GLY A 771 -52.23 -19.29 -5.15
C GLY A 771 -53.41 -19.88 -4.37
N ASP A 772 -53.12 -20.67 -3.34
CA ASP A 772 -54.10 -21.34 -2.47
C ASP A 772 -54.68 -20.44 -1.37
N LEU A 773 -54.07 -19.27 -1.13
CA LEU A 773 -54.53 -18.21 -0.23
C LEU A 773 -54.36 -16.85 -0.90
N ASP A 774 -55.28 -15.92 -0.64
CA ASP A 774 -55.12 -14.55 -1.14
C ASP A 774 -54.24 -13.70 -0.22
N VAL A 775 -53.45 -12.80 -0.80
CA VAL A 775 -52.58 -11.90 -0.04
C VAL A 775 -53.40 -10.88 0.77
N ASP A 776 -54.58 -10.54 0.25
CA ASP A 776 -55.52 -9.58 0.84
C ASP A 776 -56.12 -10.08 2.18
N GLU A 777 -56.01 -11.39 2.46
CA GLU A 777 -56.40 -11.98 3.74
C GLU A 777 -55.41 -11.63 4.88
N PHE A 778 -54.16 -11.31 4.54
CA PHE A 778 -53.08 -11.10 5.51
C PHE A 778 -52.58 -9.66 5.56
N VAL A 779 -52.71 -8.92 4.46
CA VAL A 779 -52.16 -7.57 4.31
C VAL A 779 -53.23 -6.65 3.74
N LYS A 780 -53.39 -5.45 4.31
CA LYS A 780 -54.33 -4.44 3.80
C LYS A 780 -53.90 -3.94 2.42
N GLN A 781 -54.85 -3.64 1.54
CA GLN A 781 -54.61 -3.17 0.17
C GLN A 781 -53.62 -1.99 0.10
N ASP A 782 -53.78 -0.97 0.95
CA ASP A 782 -52.89 0.20 1.00
C ASP A 782 -51.42 -0.16 1.30
N ALA A 783 -51.19 -1.23 2.08
CA ALA A 783 -49.84 -1.72 2.39
C ALA A 783 -49.28 -2.58 1.25
N ILE A 784 -50.14 -3.38 0.59
CA ILE A 784 -49.77 -4.16 -0.59
C ILE A 784 -49.28 -3.22 -1.70
N ASP A 785 -50.03 -2.16 -2.01
CA ASP A 785 -49.70 -1.22 -3.07
C ASP A 785 -48.38 -0.48 -2.79
N LYS A 786 -48.14 -0.08 -1.54
CA LYS A 786 -46.88 0.53 -1.10
C LYS A 786 -45.68 -0.41 -1.26
N ILE A 787 -45.81 -1.68 -0.85
CA ILE A 787 -44.73 -2.66 -0.96
C ILE A 787 -44.44 -2.97 -2.45
N ILE A 788 -45.46 -3.11 -3.29
CA ILE A 788 -45.30 -3.36 -4.72
C ILE A 788 -44.62 -2.16 -5.41
N ASP A 789 -45.03 -0.92 -5.13
CA ASP A 789 -44.43 0.27 -5.73
C ASP A 789 -42.95 0.42 -5.31
N TYR A 790 -42.62 0.08 -4.06
CA TYR A 790 -41.24 0.06 -3.59
C TYR A 790 -40.36 -0.93 -4.37
N TYR A 791 -40.78 -2.19 -4.50
CA TYR A 791 -39.99 -3.21 -5.21
C TYR A 791 -40.01 -3.05 -6.74
N LYS A 792 -40.95 -2.29 -7.32
CA LYS A 792 -40.88 -1.85 -8.72
C LYS A 792 -39.77 -0.84 -8.98
N LYS A 793 -39.51 0.06 -8.02
CA LYS A 793 -38.45 1.08 -8.12
C LYS A 793 -37.08 0.55 -7.71
N ASN A 794 -37.04 -0.46 -6.84
CA ASN A 794 -35.83 -0.99 -6.23
C ASN A 794 -35.76 -2.52 -6.39
N THR A 795 -35.15 -3.00 -7.48
CA THR A 795 -35.14 -4.43 -7.85
C THR A 795 -34.08 -5.30 -7.14
N GLU A 796 -33.09 -4.70 -6.49
CA GLU A 796 -32.00 -5.39 -5.77
C GLU A 796 -31.85 -4.90 -4.31
N THR A 797 -32.93 -4.94 -3.54
CA THR A 797 -32.93 -4.54 -2.11
C THR A 797 -33.16 -5.72 -1.18
N THR A 798 -32.55 -5.69 0.02
CA THR A 798 -32.78 -6.73 1.03
C THR A 798 -34.06 -6.44 1.83
N LEU A 799 -34.65 -7.49 2.43
CA LEU A 799 -35.84 -7.35 3.30
C LEU A 799 -35.64 -6.34 4.44
N SER A 800 -34.40 -6.19 4.94
CA SER A 800 -34.08 -5.25 6.02
C SER A 800 -34.11 -3.80 5.54
N ASP A 801 -33.62 -3.55 4.32
CA ASP A 801 -33.61 -2.22 3.72
C ASP A 801 -35.04 -1.78 3.35
N ALA A 802 -35.83 -2.71 2.81
CA ALA A 802 -37.24 -2.48 2.51
C ALA A 802 -38.04 -2.14 3.77
N LYS A 803 -37.81 -2.84 4.90
CA LYS A 803 -38.49 -2.53 6.17
C LYS A 803 -38.11 -1.16 6.70
N HIS A 804 -36.86 -0.73 6.52
CA HIS A 804 -36.41 0.59 6.97
C HIS A 804 -37.08 1.73 6.19
N GLU A 805 -37.25 1.60 4.87
CA GLU A 805 -37.86 2.65 4.04
C GLU A 805 -39.40 2.65 4.06
N LEU A 806 -40.03 1.48 4.23
CA LEU A 806 -41.50 1.36 4.26
C LEU A 806 -42.14 1.80 5.59
N GLY A 807 -41.32 2.10 6.61
CA GLY A 807 -41.76 2.62 7.90
C GLY A 807 -42.18 1.55 8.91
N GLU A 808 -42.50 1.98 10.13
CA GLU A 808 -42.90 1.11 11.25
C GLU A 808 -44.23 0.37 10.98
N ASP A 809 -45.16 1.01 10.24
CA ASP A 809 -46.53 0.54 10.01
C ASP A 809 -46.66 -0.72 9.15
N ILE A 810 -45.59 -1.14 8.45
CA ILE A 810 -45.56 -2.32 7.59
C ILE A 810 -44.68 -3.41 8.20
N SER A 811 -45.23 -4.55 8.59
CA SER A 811 -44.45 -5.61 9.25
C SER A 811 -43.51 -6.36 8.30
N TYR A 812 -42.51 -7.05 8.86
CA TYR A 812 -41.66 -7.97 8.06
C TYR A 812 -42.48 -9.10 7.43
N SER A 813 -43.60 -9.49 8.04
CA SER A 813 -44.49 -10.53 7.53
C SER A 813 -45.32 -10.00 6.36
N ASP A 814 -45.76 -8.75 6.40
CA ASP A 814 -46.49 -8.09 5.30
C ASP A 814 -45.63 -8.07 4.03
N ILE A 815 -44.36 -7.67 4.17
CA ILE A 815 -43.40 -7.67 3.06
C ILE A 815 -43.21 -9.08 2.50
N ARG A 816 -43.15 -10.12 3.37
CA ARG A 816 -43.01 -11.51 2.92
C ARG A 816 -44.23 -12.02 2.18
N PHE A 817 -45.44 -11.73 2.66
CA PHE A 817 -46.68 -12.11 1.99
C PHE A 817 -46.79 -11.47 0.60
N VAL A 818 -46.47 -10.19 0.48
CA VAL A 818 -46.50 -9.47 -0.80
C VAL A 818 -45.40 -9.94 -1.75
N LEU A 819 -44.17 -10.18 -1.30
CA LEU A 819 -43.13 -10.73 -2.17
C LEU A 819 -43.50 -12.12 -2.70
N LYS A 820 -44.15 -12.95 -1.87
CA LYS A 820 -44.68 -14.26 -2.30
C LYS A 820 -45.88 -14.14 -3.23
N SER A 821 -46.72 -13.11 -3.11
CA SER A 821 -47.78 -12.86 -4.10
C SER A 821 -47.24 -12.31 -5.44
N ILE A 822 -46.09 -11.62 -5.45
CA ILE A 822 -45.41 -11.23 -6.70
C ILE A 822 -44.79 -12.45 -7.40
N GLU A 823 -44.30 -13.45 -6.66
CA GLU A 823 -43.83 -14.73 -7.25
C GLU A 823 -44.94 -15.47 -8.01
N LYS A 824 -46.23 -15.23 -7.70
CA LYS A 824 -47.39 -15.77 -8.44
C LYS A 824 -47.56 -15.14 -9.84
N ASN A 825 -47.06 -13.92 -10.06
CA ASN A 825 -47.25 -13.13 -11.29
C ASN A 825 -46.00 -13.11 -12.21
N LYS A 826 -45.02 -13.99 -11.97
CA LYS A 826 -43.93 -14.34 -12.88
C LYS A 826 -44.14 -15.76 -13.37
#